data_AF-A0A439DBG3-F1
#
_entry.id   AF-A0A439DBG3-F1
#
_cell.length_a   1.000
_cell.length_b   1.000
_cell.length_c   1.000
_cell.angle_alpha   90.00
_cell.angle_beta   90.00
_cell.angle_gamma   90.00
#
_symmetry.space_group_name_H-M   'P 1'
#
loop_
_entity.id
_entity.type
_entity.pdbx_description
1 polymer ?
#
loop_
_entity_poly.entity_id
_entity_poly.type
_entity_poly.pdbx_seq_one_letter_code
_entity_poly.pdbx_strand_id
1 'polypeptide(L)'
;MRRIHSLFAAARAWNSANSLSRNHSLCQTQANSYRNFTQEAHFRAPSGKPAQYRKSLSYKKSLSYKTERAGKSAFQAIVKVPCKDPPPPNMEDQASPKPNLQGKRPTSHQNPQQGKKRQQKKMRKRERDMGNGSTEEVLSFDVRQLRDSLPEDAALESLPVPGSEILLNVLELSSTGDGLALQVDSSAKQIYVVPFAVPGDVVRAKVYRHLPEEGYSMADLISVSRASPSRDDSRVQCGYFSKCSGCQFQMLDYTEQLAHKKRIVMKAFKNFSNIRPTLIPAVADTIGSPLQYGYRTKLTPHFDGPAGPRRNNTATFAERPDIGFMLKGRRKTLDIEDCPIATDVVRAGMKSERARMDRDFAEYRKGATILLRESTRRIPKDGPAADAEAEAAASGPMVKVETDAHVDWKSCITDNNATSTEYIGDYVFHNPAGSFFQNNNSILPVFTDYIRQHIIPPAPENGPGTPVKYLIDAYSGSGLFTITLSSLFQGSTGIDIAESSIDFARTNARANNLPTSQANFIAADAGELFKSVHYPADETVVILDPPRKGCDASFLSQLLAFGPRRIVYVSCNVHTQARDVGVLVRGEFEIGEGGKGTRYAIESLRGFDFFPQTGHVEGVAVLNRVDYDAPPPHTTTDSGT
;
A
#
# COMPACT_ATOMS: atom_id res chain seq x y z
N MET A 1 -10.54 73.34 4.79
CA MET A 1 -9.16 72.88 4.50
C MET A 1 -8.97 71.51 5.13
N ARG A 2 -8.87 70.48 4.28
CA ARG A 2 -7.74 69.53 4.19
C ARG A 2 -7.59 68.59 5.41
N ARG A 3 -7.54 67.27 5.31
CA ARG A 3 -7.55 66.30 4.20
C ARG A 3 -7.70 64.92 4.88
N ILE A 4 -8.61 64.10 4.33
CA ILE A 4 -8.36 62.70 3.89
C ILE A 4 -7.93 61.71 5.00
N HIS A 5 -8.88 60.93 5.53
CA HIS A 5 -9.33 59.61 5.03
C HIS A 5 -8.37 58.46 5.42
N SER A 6 -8.77 57.51 6.28
CA SER A 6 -9.60 56.31 5.95
C SER A 6 -8.72 55.25 5.26
N LEU A 7 -8.69 53.95 5.55
CA LEU A 7 -9.64 52.97 6.07
C LEU A 7 -8.82 51.69 6.29
N PHE A 8 -9.17 50.89 7.31
CA PHE A 8 -9.48 49.45 7.19
C PHE A 8 -9.58 48.85 8.60
N ALA A 9 -10.77 48.98 9.18
CA ALA A 9 -11.23 48.16 10.29
C ALA A 9 -12.67 47.75 9.99
N ALA A 10 -12.97 46.48 10.27
CA ALA A 10 -14.29 45.84 10.29
C ALA A 10 -14.93 45.42 8.96
N ALA A 11 -14.77 44.14 8.62
CA ALA A 11 -15.74 43.35 7.88
C ALA A 11 -15.86 41.95 8.52
N ARG A 12 -16.52 41.89 9.68
CA ARG A 12 -17.28 40.72 10.16
C ARG A 12 -18.75 41.14 10.12
N ALA A 13 -19.62 40.22 9.70
CA ALA A 13 -21.08 40.34 9.56
C ALA A 13 -21.58 40.86 8.20
N TRP A 14 -21.69 39.94 7.22
CA TRP A 14 -22.78 39.94 6.25
C TRP A 14 -22.77 38.60 5.50
N ASN A 15 -23.71 37.71 5.81
CA ASN A 15 -24.34 36.78 4.87
C ASN A 15 -25.35 35.89 5.60
N SER A 16 -26.53 36.46 5.84
CA SER A 16 -27.77 35.72 6.08
C SER A 16 -28.94 36.59 5.63
N ALA A 17 -29.88 35.95 4.92
CA ALA A 17 -31.17 36.47 4.42
C ALA A 17 -31.15 37.36 3.16
N ASN A 18 -31.49 36.78 2.01
CA ASN A 18 -32.76 37.13 1.39
C ASN A 18 -33.27 36.04 0.41
N SER A 19 -34.54 35.74 0.56
CA SER A 19 -35.33 34.75 -0.16
C SER A 19 -36.32 35.43 -1.13
N LEU A 20 -36.65 34.74 -2.23
CA LEU A 20 -37.93 34.78 -2.97
C LEU A 20 -38.29 36.05 -3.77
N SER A 21 -38.35 35.96 -5.11
CA SER A 21 -39.60 35.71 -5.84
C SER A 21 -39.54 36.04 -7.37
N ARG A 22 -39.96 35.04 -8.16
CA ARG A 22 -40.91 35.05 -9.30
C ARG A 22 -40.83 36.05 -10.49
N ASN A 23 -40.94 35.42 -11.67
CA ASN A 23 -41.75 35.72 -12.89
C ASN A 23 -40.92 35.96 -14.16
N HIS A 24 -40.92 35.06 -15.15
CA HIS A 24 -41.93 34.66 -16.17
C HIS A 24 -41.98 35.54 -17.43
N SER A 25 -42.00 34.83 -18.57
CA SER A 25 -42.41 35.24 -19.93
C SER A 25 -41.30 35.86 -20.81
N LEU A 26 -41.20 35.64 -22.12
CA LEU A 26 -41.71 34.65 -23.09
C LEU A 26 -41.21 35.13 -24.48
N CYS A 27 -41.25 34.22 -25.46
CA CYS A 27 -41.34 34.47 -26.92
C CYS A 27 -40.04 34.79 -27.68
N GLN A 28 -39.55 33.85 -28.52
CA GLN A 28 -39.93 33.61 -29.94
C GLN A 28 -38.92 34.36 -30.85
N THR A 29 -38.43 33.92 -32.01
CA THR A 29 -38.54 32.77 -32.94
C THR A 29 -37.41 33.04 -33.96
N GLN A 30 -36.74 32.08 -34.59
CA GLN A 30 -37.16 31.52 -35.88
C GLN A 30 -36.21 30.40 -36.32
N ALA A 31 -36.79 29.46 -37.07
CA ALA A 31 -36.26 28.20 -37.54
C ALA A 31 -36.04 28.17 -39.07
N ASN A 32 -35.56 27.00 -39.53
CA ASN A 32 -35.56 26.42 -40.89
C ASN A 32 -34.30 26.66 -41.73
N SER A 33 -33.73 25.68 -42.44
CA SER A 33 -34.23 24.45 -43.11
C SER A 33 -33.04 23.48 -43.36
N TYR A 34 -33.15 22.16 -43.57
CA TYR A 34 -33.91 21.40 -44.58
C TYR A 34 -34.19 19.94 -44.17
N ARG A 35 -35.21 19.36 -44.81
CA ARG A 35 -35.95 18.10 -44.54
C ARG A 35 -35.45 16.85 -45.32
N ASN A 36 -35.61 15.70 -44.67
CA ASN A 36 -36.21 14.40 -45.06
C ASN A 36 -36.07 13.81 -46.47
N PHE A 37 -35.79 12.49 -46.50
CA PHE A 37 -36.60 11.50 -47.23
C PHE A 37 -36.64 10.15 -46.48
N THR A 38 -37.83 9.60 -46.31
CA THR A 38 -38.15 8.23 -45.85
C THR A 38 -38.87 7.51 -46.98
N GLN A 39 -38.62 6.19 -47.16
CA GLN A 39 -39.61 5.28 -47.74
C GLN A 39 -39.38 3.83 -47.28
N GLU A 40 -40.51 3.19 -46.95
CA GLU A 40 -40.68 1.79 -46.54
C GLU A 40 -40.57 0.81 -47.72
N ALA A 41 -40.23 -0.46 -47.45
CA ALA A 41 -40.77 -1.60 -48.18
C ALA A 41 -40.65 -2.92 -47.37
N HIS A 42 -41.80 -3.56 -47.16
CA HIS A 42 -41.96 -4.97 -46.77
C HIS A 42 -41.35 -5.93 -47.81
N PHE A 43 -40.89 -7.13 -47.40
CA PHE A 43 -41.45 -8.45 -47.83
C PHE A 43 -40.62 -9.67 -47.34
N ARG A 44 -41.35 -10.61 -46.73
CA ARG A 44 -41.26 -12.10 -46.73
C ARG A 44 -39.94 -12.87 -46.53
N ALA A 45 -40.02 -13.82 -45.57
CA ALA A 45 -39.23 -15.05 -45.48
C ALA A 45 -39.41 -15.99 -46.68
N PRO A 46 -38.50 -16.98 -46.85
CA PRO A 46 -38.99 -18.34 -46.77
C PRO A 46 -38.06 -19.37 -46.10
N SER A 47 -38.73 -20.37 -45.54
CA SER A 47 -38.29 -21.70 -45.10
C SER A 47 -37.76 -22.60 -46.23
N GLY A 48 -36.84 -23.53 -45.91
CA GLY A 48 -36.65 -24.76 -46.70
C GLY A 48 -35.27 -25.43 -46.60
N LYS A 49 -35.17 -26.54 -45.85
CA LYS A 49 -34.26 -27.70 -46.13
C LYS A 49 -35.01 -28.65 -47.11
N PRO A 50 -34.49 -29.81 -47.63
CA PRO A 50 -33.28 -30.59 -47.29
C PRO A 50 -32.57 -31.31 -48.49
N ALA A 51 -31.67 -32.27 -48.17
CA ALA A 51 -31.14 -33.42 -48.95
C ALA A 51 -29.80 -33.22 -49.70
N GLN A 52 -28.86 -34.18 -49.83
CA GLN A 52 -28.61 -35.54 -49.33
C GLN A 52 -27.18 -35.98 -49.80
N TYR A 53 -26.51 -36.86 -49.02
CA TYR A 53 -25.55 -37.93 -49.46
C TYR A 53 -24.16 -37.54 -50.07
N ARG A 54 -23.00 -38.19 -49.83
CA ARG A 54 -22.60 -39.45 -49.16
C ARG A 54 -21.05 -39.53 -49.02
N LYS A 55 -20.55 -40.18 -47.93
CA LYS A 55 -19.26 -40.94 -47.74
C LYS A 55 -17.90 -40.17 -47.86
N SER A 56 -16.86 -40.41 -47.06
CA SER A 56 -16.55 -41.42 -46.03
C SER A 56 -15.20 -41.18 -45.31
N LEU A 57 -15.13 -41.61 -44.03
CA LEU A 57 -13.97 -42.18 -43.27
C LEU A 57 -12.75 -41.27 -42.98
N SER A 58 -12.13 -41.19 -41.79
CA SER A 58 -11.91 -42.16 -40.68
C SER A 58 -11.35 -41.37 -39.46
N TYR A 59 -12.01 -41.36 -38.29
CA TYR A 59 -11.83 -42.18 -37.06
C TYR A 59 -10.96 -41.52 -35.95
N LYS A 60 -11.62 -40.97 -34.90
CA LYS A 60 -11.71 -41.45 -33.48
C LYS A 60 -10.52 -41.03 -32.59
N LYS A 61 -10.67 -40.70 -31.29
CA LYS A 61 -11.72 -41.03 -30.31
C LYS A 61 -11.67 -40.04 -29.12
N SER A 62 -12.85 -39.70 -28.62
CA SER A 62 -13.13 -38.94 -27.39
C SER A 62 -13.36 -39.86 -26.17
N LEU A 63 -13.25 -39.31 -24.97
CA LEU A 63 -13.82 -39.86 -23.73
C LEU A 63 -14.39 -38.73 -22.88
N SER A 64 -15.67 -38.83 -22.53
CA SER A 64 -16.39 -37.99 -21.56
C SER A 64 -16.85 -38.89 -20.39
N TYR A 65 -16.83 -38.37 -19.17
CA TYR A 65 -17.36 -39.05 -17.98
C TYR A 65 -18.61 -38.33 -17.43
N LYS A 66 -19.56 -39.12 -16.93
CA LYS A 66 -20.66 -38.72 -16.03
C LYS A 66 -20.91 -39.86 -15.01
N THR A 67 -20.92 -39.48 -13.73
CA THR A 67 -21.83 -39.85 -12.60
C THR A 67 -22.28 -41.33 -12.46
N GLU A 68 -22.33 -42.00 -11.29
CA GLU A 68 -22.95 -41.62 -10.01
C GLU A 68 -22.77 -42.73 -8.90
N ARG A 69 -22.78 -42.31 -7.62
CA ARG A 69 -23.32 -42.93 -6.36
C ARG A 69 -22.87 -44.30 -5.74
N ALA A 70 -22.44 -44.16 -4.46
CA ALA A 70 -22.92 -44.79 -3.20
C ALA A 70 -22.41 -46.17 -2.68
N GLY A 71 -21.92 -46.19 -1.41
CA GLY A 71 -22.37 -47.13 -0.38
C GLY A 71 -21.37 -48.02 0.40
N LYS A 72 -21.09 -47.64 1.67
CA LYS A 72 -20.91 -48.45 2.92
C LYS A 72 -19.66 -49.36 3.19
N SER A 73 -18.95 -48.97 4.27
CA SER A 73 -18.62 -49.71 5.52
C SER A 73 -17.47 -50.76 5.63
N ALA A 74 -16.54 -50.43 6.55
CA ALA A 74 -15.80 -51.25 7.55
C ALA A 74 -14.76 -52.31 7.12
N PHE A 75 -13.50 -52.16 7.57
CA PHE A 75 -12.86 -52.96 8.65
C PHE A 75 -11.42 -52.49 8.92
N GLN A 76 -11.00 -52.56 10.19
CA GLN A 76 -9.65 -52.29 10.69
C GLN A 76 -8.65 -53.36 10.24
N ALA A 77 -7.40 -52.96 9.95
CA ALA A 77 -6.22 -53.79 10.22
C ALA A 77 -4.95 -52.94 10.37
N ILE A 78 -4.23 -53.21 11.45
CA ILE A 78 -2.99 -52.62 11.95
C ILE A 78 -1.80 -53.22 11.20
N VAL A 79 -0.84 -52.41 10.73
CA VAL A 79 0.58 -52.83 10.60
C VAL A 79 1.51 -51.65 10.93
N LYS A 80 2.34 -51.86 11.96
CA LYS A 80 3.49 -51.03 12.38
C LYS A 80 4.69 -51.28 11.47
N VAL A 81 5.49 -50.25 11.18
CA VAL A 81 6.88 -50.40 10.68
C VAL A 81 7.79 -49.49 11.54
N PRO A 82 8.95 -49.98 12.03
CA PRO A 82 9.73 -49.31 13.07
C PRO A 82 10.85 -48.39 12.55
N CYS A 83 11.21 -47.41 13.40
CA CYS A 83 12.41 -46.58 13.34
C CYS A 83 13.70 -47.41 13.50
N LYS A 84 14.82 -46.90 12.94
CA LYS A 84 16.19 -47.29 13.31
C LYS A 84 16.99 -46.06 13.77
N ASP A 85 17.74 -46.28 14.83
CA ASP A 85 18.55 -45.36 15.64
C ASP A 85 19.87 -44.88 14.98
N PRO A 86 20.54 -43.85 15.56
CA PRO A 86 21.74 -43.20 15.00
C PRO A 86 23.07 -43.80 15.56
N PRO A 87 24.24 -43.46 14.96
CA PRO A 87 25.55 -43.85 15.48
C PRO A 87 26.21 -42.78 16.41
N PRO A 88 27.28 -43.15 17.16
CA PRO A 88 27.62 -42.60 18.50
C PRO A 88 28.77 -41.56 18.53
N PRO A 89 29.13 -41.00 19.71
CA PRO A 89 30.09 -39.87 19.86
C PRO A 89 31.48 -40.25 20.45
N ASN A 90 32.32 -39.20 20.61
CA ASN A 90 33.66 -39.06 21.25
C ASN A 90 34.86 -39.15 20.28
N MET A 91 35.98 -38.41 20.42
CA MET A 91 36.63 -37.80 21.59
C MET A 91 37.63 -36.69 21.15
N GLU A 92 38.07 -35.85 22.10
CA GLU A 92 39.05 -34.76 22.01
C GLU A 92 40.48 -35.24 21.65
N ASP A 93 41.30 -34.40 20.99
CA ASP A 93 42.58 -33.89 21.56
C ASP A 93 43.43 -33.02 20.59
N GLN A 94 43.96 -31.94 21.18
CA GLN A 94 45.29 -31.32 21.05
C GLN A 94 45.80 -30.60 19.79
N ALA A 95 46.34 -29.42 20.10
CA ALA A 95 47.02 -28.44 19.27
C ALA A 95 48.48 -28.79 18.94
N SER A 96 49.01 -28.30 17.81
CA SER A 96 50.29 -27.54 17.70
C SER A 96 50.80 -27.43 16.24
N PRO A 97 51.67 -26.44 15.92
CA PRO A 97 51.66 -25.71 14.64
C PRO A 97 52.88 -25.95 13.73
N LYS A 98 52.85 -25.36 12.51
CA LYS A 98 53.96 -24.82 11.65
C LYS A 98 53.68 -25.07 10.14
N PRO A 99 54.42 -24.46 9.19
CA PRO A 99 54.57 -23.04 8.92
C PRO A 99 54.26 -22.68 7.44
N ASN A 100 54.19 -21.38 7.18
CA ASN A 100 54.12 -20.76 5.85
C ASN A 100 55.26 -21.23 4.92
N LEU A 101 54.91 -21.70 3.71
CA LEU A 101 55.82 -21.72 2.57
C LEU A 101 55.10 -21.13 1.34
N GLN A 102 55.62 -19.98 0.92
CA GLN A 102 55.27 -19.28 -0.31
C GLN A 102 55.71 -20.10 -1.52
N GLY A 103 54.79 -20.31 -2.45
CA GLY A 103 55.08 -20.80 -3.80
C GLY A 103 54.12 -20.17 -4.80
N LYS A 104 54.57 -19.12 -5.51
CA LYS A 104 53.88 -18.54 -6.67
C LYS A 104 53.93 -19.52 -7.85
N ARG A 105 52.79 -19.80 -8.48
CA ARG A 105 52.65 -20.35 -9.85
C ARG A 105 51.26 -19.96 -10.42
N PRO A 106 51.05 -20.00 -11.75
CA PRO A 106 50.67 -18.83 -12.55
C PRO A 106 49.15 -18.67 -12.73
N THR A 107 48.80 -17.49 -13.24
CA THR A 107 47.49 -17.03 -13.74
C THR A 107 46.57 -18.14 -14.25
N SER A 108 45.53 -18.46 -13.48
CA SER A 108 44.40 -19.26 -13.95
C SER A 108 43.38 -18.34 -14.64
N HIS A 109 43.01 -18.72 -15.87
CA HIS A 109 41.85 -18.19 -16.57
C HIS A 109 40.64 -18.19 -15.63
N GLN A 110 40.10 -17.00 -15.33
CA GLN A 110 38.92 -16.88 -14.49
C GLN A 110 37.73 -17.51 -15.21
N ASN A 111 37.22 -18.58 -14.60
CA ASN A 111 36.05 -19.28 -15.08
C ASN A 111 34.80 -18.36 -14.94
N PRO A 112 34.06 -18.03 -16.02
CA PRO A 112 32.96 -17.05 -15.99
C PRO A 112 31.86 -17.37 -14.95
N GLN A 113 31.70 -18.65 -14.60
CA GLN A 113 30.76 -19.09 -13.57
C GLN A 113 31.17 -18.70 -12.13
N GLN A 114 32.46 -18.56 -11.83
CA GLN A 114 32.92 -18.10 -10.51
C GLN A 114 32.72 -16.60 -10.32
N GLY A 115 32.84 -15.81 -11.39
CA GLY A 115 32.51 -14.37 -11.40
C GLY A 115 31.04 -14.13 -11.05
N LYS A 116 30.11 -14.84 -11.72
CA LYS A 116 28.66 -14.74 -11.44
C LYS A 116 28.30 -15.14 -10.00
N LYS A 117 28.88 -16.21 -9.45
CA LYS A 117 28.65 -16.63 -8.06
C LYS A 117 29.18 -15.61 -7.04
N ARG A 118 30.33 -14.99 -7.31
CA ARG A 118 30.93 -13.98 -6.43
C ARG A 118 30.14 -12.67 -6.47
N GLN A 119 29.62 -12.29 -7.64
CA GLN A 119 28.73 -11.13 -7.84
C GLN A 119 27.37 -11.34 -7.15
N GLN A 120 26.75 -12.51 -7.29
CA GLN A 120 25.53 -12.87 -6.55
C GLN A 120 25.71 -12.86 -5.03
N LYS A 121 26.85 -13.33 -4.52
CA LYS A 121 27.16 -13.31 -3.08
C LYS A 121 27.38 -11.87 -2.56
N LYS A 122 27.98 -11.00 -3.38
CA LYS A 122 28.16 -9.56 -3.08
C LYS A 122 26.82 -8.82 -3.09
N MET A 123 25.95 -9.12 -4.06
CA MET A 123 24.58 -8.57 -4.14
C MET A 123 23.72 -9.00 -2.94
N ARG A 124 23.71 -10.29 -2.59
CA ARG A 124 22.98 -10.79 -1.40
C ARG A 124 23.47 -10.20 -0.08
N LYS A 125 24.77 -9.94 0.03
CA LYS A 125 25.33 -9.23 1.20
C LYS A 125 24.84 -7.78 1.24
N ARG A 126 24.85 -7.08 0.09
CA ARG A 126 24.34 -5.72 -0.03
C ARG A 126 22.84 -5.62 0.24
N GLU A 127 22.03 -6.59 -0.20
CA GLU A 127 20.61 -6.70 0.15
C GLU A 127 20.37 -6.84 1.65
N ARG A 128 21.26 -7.56 2.35
CA ARG A 128 21.21 -7.71 3.81
C ARG A 128 21.70 -6.45 4.55
N ASP A 129 22.61 -5.69 3.93
CA ASP A 129 23.20 -4.46 4.47
C ASP A 129 22.35 -3.21 4.13
N MET A 130 21.33 -3.32 3.29
CA MET A 130 20.38 -2.23 3.02
C MET A 130 19.39 -2.10 4.18
N GLY A 131 19.31 -0.90 4.77
CA GLY A 131 18.27 -0.55 5.76
C GLY A 131 16.91 -0.99 5.26
N ASN A 132 16.19 -1.75 6.08
CA ASN A 132 14.96 -2.42 5.68
C ASN A 132 13.73 -1.54 5.92
N GLY A 133 13.91 -0.35 6.51
CA GLY A 133 12.81 0.55 6.86
C GLY A 133 11.85 -0.11 7.85
N SER A 134 12.39 -0.95 8.75
CA SER A 134 11.62 -1.58 9.82
C SER A 134 11.14 -0.54 10.82
N THR A 135 10.05 -0.87 11.54
CA THR A 135 9.49 -0.02 12.59
C THR A 135 10.54 0.33 13.64
N GLU A 136 11.36 -0.64 14.03
CA GLU A 136 12.41 -0.50 15.03
C GLU A 136 13.52 0.43 14.54
N GLU A 137 13.96 0.28 13.28
CA GLU A 137 14.98 1.15 12.67
C GLU A 137 14.47 2.60 12.61
N VAL A 138 13.24 2.81 12.11
CA VAL A 138 12.60 4.12 12.01
C VAL A 138 12.49 4.79 13.38
N LEU A 139 11.96 4.08 14.37
CA LEU A 139 11.82 4.58 15.74
C LEU A 139 13.17 4.97 16.34
N SER A 140 14.22 4.16 16.10
CA SER A 140 15.55 4.43 16.63
C SER A 140 16.15 5.74 16.09
N PHE A 141 15.83 6.15 14.86
CA PHE A 141 16.25 7.45 14.32
C PHE A 141 15.55 8.61 15.03
N ASP A 142 14.23 8.49 15.27
CA ASP A 142 13.47 9.52 15.97
C ASP A 142 13.91 9.65 17.44
N VAL A 143 14.12 8.53 18.13
CA VAL A 143 14.63 8.49 19.50
C VAL A 143 16.01 9.15 19.58
N ARG A 144 16.94 8.79 18.67
CA ARG A 144 18.28 9.39 18.63
C ARG A 144 18.19 10.90 18.37
N GLN A 145 17.39 11.31 17.38
CA GLN A 145 17.21 12.72 17.05
C GLN A 145 16.69 13.54 18.25
N LEU A 146 15.68 13.02 18.96
CA LEU A 146 15.15 13.69 20.15
C LEU A 146 16.18 13.71 21.28
N ARG A 147 16.86 12.60 21.55
CA ARG A 147 17.87 12.53 22.61
C ARG A 147 19.03 13.51 22.37
N ASP A 148 19.45 13.64 21.11
CA ASP A 148 20.54 14.52 20.70
C ASP A 148 20.14 16.01 20.74
N SER A 149 18.84 16.34 20.77
CA SER A 149 18.35 17.71 20.95
C SER A 149 18.23 18.14 22.41
N LEU A 150 18.37 17.21 23.38
CA LEU A 150 18.27 17.50 24.82
C LEU A 150 19.59 18.07 25.40
N PRO A 151 19.53 18.98 26.39
CA PRO A 151 20.71 19.58 27.03
C PRO A 151 21.73 18.56 27.55
N GLU A 152 23.03 18.84 27.45
CA GLU A 152 24.10 17.87 27.83
C GLU A 152 24.19 17.56 29.32
N ASP A 153 23.74 18.46 30.21
CA ASP A 153 23.86 18.37 31.67
C ASP A 153 22.90 17.35 32.33
N ALA A 154 22.58 16.27 31.63
CA ALA A 154 21.63 15.26 32.08
C ALA A 154 22.24 14.34 33.16
N ALA A 155 21.56 14.20 34.28
CA ALA A 155 22.00 13.28 35.32
C ALA A 155 21.87 11.83 34.88
N LEU A 156 22.81 10.99 35.31
CA LEU A 156 22.61 9.55 35.31
C LEU A 156 21.63 9.19 36.44
N GLU A 157 20.38 8.93 36.08
CA GLU A 157 19.37 8.39 36.98
C GLU A 157 19.15 6.90 36.69
N SER A 158 18.86 6.11 37.72
CA SER A 158 18.53 4.70 37.56
C SER A 158 17.18 4.54 36.87
N LEU A 159 17.08 3.62 35.91
CA LEU A 159 15.83 3.33 35.22
C LEU A 159 14.76 2.80 36.20
N PRO A 160 13.49 3.21 36.05
CA PRO A 160 12.41 2.74 36.91
C PRO A 160 12.19 1.24 36.69
N VAL A 161 11.87 0.51 37.76
CA VAL A 161 11.62 -0.94 37.69
C VAL A 161 10.44 -1.22 36.73
N PRO A 162 10.53 -2.20 35.81
CA PRO A 162 9.39 -2.60 34.99
C PRO A 162 8.17 -2.93 35.85
N GLY A 163 7.04 -2.33 35.49
CA GLY A 163 5.79 -2.34 36.25
C GLY A 163 5.51 -1.02 36.97
N SER A 164 6.50 -0.15 37.12
CA SER A 164 6.35 1.17 37.76
C SER A 164 5.46 2.09 36.93
N GLU A 165 4.63 2.87 37.63
CA GLU A 165 3.83 3.95 37.04
C GLU A 165 4.56 5.27 37.25
N ILE A 166 4.83 5.98 36.16
CA ILE A 166 5.54 7.25 36.17
C ILE A 166 4.73 8.31 35.41
N LEU A 167 4.99 9.57 35.72
CA LEU A 167 4.48 10.70 34.95
C LEU A 167 5.47 11.06 33.85
N LEU A 168 4.96 11.19 32.62
CA LEU A 168 5.74 11.47 31.43
C LEU A 168 5.19 12.72 30.74
N ASN A 169 6.08 13.59 30.29
CA ASN A 169 5.78 14.73 29.43
C ASN A 169 6.11 14.36 27.98
N VAL A 170 5.09 14.30 27.12
CA VAL A 170 5.24 13.90 25.72
C VAL A 170 5.75 15.10 24.92
N LEU A 171 6.88 14.92 24.26
CA LEU A 171 7.56 16.00 23.53
C LEU A 171 7.28 15.95 22.03
N GLU A 172 7.32 14.75 21.45
CA GLU A 172 7.19 14.56 20.00
C GLU A 172 6.36 13.32 19.69
N LEU A 173 5.84 13.27 18.46
CA LEU A 173 5.22 12.08 17.89
C LEU A 173 6.23 11.42 16.96
N SER A 174 6.57 10.16 17.21
CA SER A 174 7.49 9.40 16.37
C SER A 174 6.88 9.14 15.00
N SER A 175 7.72 8.80 14.02
CA SER A 175 7.28 8.40 12.69
C SER A 175 6.51 7.07 12.68
N THR A 176 6.55 6.31 13.79
CA THR A 176 5.76 5.10 14.00
C THR A 176 4.39 5.40 14.63
N GLY A 177 4.11 6.67 14.96
CA GLY A 177 2.84 7.13 15.53
C GLY A 177 2.72 6.95 17.04
N ASP A 178 3.84 6.76 17.76
CA ASP A 178 3.86 6.66 19.22
C ASP A 178 4.50 7.91 19.83
N GLY A 179 4.03 8.35 20.99
CA GLY A 179 4.56 9.52 21.68
C GLY A 179 5.96 9.25 22.23
N LEU A 180 6.87 10.20 22.05
CA LEU A 180 8.20 10.21 22.65
C LEU A 180 8.21 11.18 23.82
N ALA A 181 8.54 10.68 25.01
CA ALA A 181 8.36 11.41 26.25
C ALA A 181 9.59 11.33 27.15
N LEU A 182 9.70 12.32 28.05
CA LEU A 182 10.63 12.33 29.17
C LEU A 182 9.86 12.19 30.48
N GLN A 183 10.52 11.67 31.51
CA GLN A 183 9.94 11.64 32.84
C GLN A 183 9.82 13.06 33.41
N VAL A 184 8.65 13.36 34.00
CA VAL A 184 8.40 14.65 34.67
C VAL A 184 9.33 14.77 35.88
N ASP A 185 9.86 15.97 36.11
CA ASP A 185 10.78 16.30 37.20
C ASP A 185 12.10 15.47 37.22
N SER A 186 12.44 14.84 36.10
CA SER A 186 13.71 14.12 35.90
C SER A 186 14.63 14.91 34.96
N SER A 187 15.93 14.85 35.23
CA SER A 187 16.96 15.43 34.36
C SER A 187 17.55 14.39 33.39
N ALA A 188 17.09 13.14 33.46
CA ALA A 188 17.61 12.05 32.65
C ALA A 188 17.20 12.16 31.17
N LYS A 189 18.12 11.77 30.27
CA LYS A 189 17.88 11.66 28.82
C LYS A 189 17.15 10.38 28.39
N GLN A 190 16.51 9.69 29.33
CA GLN A 190 15.82 8.45 29.03
C GLN A 190 14.53 8.75 28.24
N ILE A 191 14.48 8.31 26.98
CA ILE A 191 13.28 8.42 26.15
C ILE A 191 12.31 7.29 26.48
N TYR A 192 11.03 7.63 26.67
CA TYR A 192 9.93 6.70 26.83
C TYR A 192 9.03 6.75 25.59
N VAL A 193 8.71 5.58 25.04
CA VAL A 193 7.78 5.42 23.91
C VAL A 193 6.42 5.03 24.47
N VAL A 194 5.44 5.90 24.26
CA VAL A 194 4.10 5.80 24.84
C VAL A 194 3.05 5.84 23.73
N PRO A 195 2.38 4.71 23.42
CA PRO A 195 1.29 4.70 22.46
C PRO A 195 0.13 5.61 22.87
N PHE A 196 -0.59 6.15 21.88
CA PHE A 196 -1.81 6.96 22.06
C PHE A 196 -1.63 8.25 22.88
N ALA A 197 -0.39 8.70 23.02
CA ALA A 197 -0.04 9.97 23.64
C ALA A 197 0.51 10.92 22.58
N VAL A 198 0.19 12.21 22.67
CA VAL A 198 0.54 13.22 21.65
C VAL A 198 1.36 14.36 22.26
N PRO A 199 2.13 15.11 21.45
CA PRO A 199 2.97 16.20 21.94
C PRO A 199 2.21 17.19 22.83
N GLY A 200 2.79 17.49 23.99
CA GLY A 200 2.22 18.36 25.01
C GLY A 200 1.34 17.65 26.06
N ASP A 201 1.03 16.35 25.87
CA ASP A 201 0.33 15.58 26.90
C ASP A 201 1.26 15.36 28.11
N VAL A 202 0.69 15.43 29.32
CA VAL A 202 1.28 14.83 30.51
C VAL A 202 0.49 13.58 30.85
N VAL A 203 1.15 12.42 30.81
CA VAL A 203 0.50 11.12 30.94
C VAL A 203 1.05 10.32 32.10
N ARG A 204 0.19 9.54 32.74
CA ARG A 204 0.59 8.43 33.61
C ARG A 204 0.80 7.21 32.73
N ALA A 205 1.99 6.62 32.79
CA ALA A 205 2.34 5.46 31.97
C ALA A 205 3.03 4.38 32.81
N LYS A 206 2.77 3.12 32.44
CA LYS A 206 3.36 1.95 33.07
C LYS A 206 4.53 1.44 32.24
N VAL A 207 5.75 1.60 32.75
CA VAL A 207 6.95 1.09 32.08
C VAL A 207 6.92 -0.43 32.11
N TYR A 208 7.17 -1.11 30.99
CA TYR A 208 7.16 -2.57 30.97
C TYR A 208 8.40 -3.21 30.33
N ARG A 209 9.23 -2.43 29.62
CA ARG A 209 10.44 -2.92 28.98
C ARG A 209 11.45 -1.80 28.76
N HIS A 210 12.71 -2.06 29.08
CA HIS A 210 13.83 -1.21 28.68
C HIS A 210 14.54 -1.82 27.46
N LEU A 211 15.01 -0.95 26.58
CA LEU A 211 15.75 -1.29 25.36
C LEU A 211 17.04 -0.45 25.37
N PRO A 212 18.05 -0.85 26.18
CA PRO A 212 19.23 -0.03 26.43
C PRO A 212 20.11 0.14 25.19
N GLU A 213 20.21 -0.89 24.34
CA GLU A 213 20.99 -0.84 23.10
C GLU A 213 20.40 0.17 22.11
N GLU A 214 19.08 0.29 22.11
CA GLU A 214 18.33 1.21 21.26
C GLU A 214 18.09 2.59 21.91
N GLY A 215 18.37 2.72 23.21
CA GLY A 215 18.34 3.98 23.94
C GLY A 215 16.95 4.47 24.36
N TYR A 216 15.96 3.59 24.47
CA TYR A 216 14.60 3.96 24.91
C TYR A 216 13.93 2.91 25.81
N SER A 217 12.78 3.27 26.37
CA SER A 217 11.94 2.39 27.20
C SER A 217 10.52 2.39 26.66
N MET A 218 9.84 1.25 26.74
CA MET A 218 8.43 1.12 26.35
C MET A 218 7.53 1.25 27.57
N ALA A 219 6.45 2.01 27.42
CA ALA A 219 5.44 2.17 28.46
C ALA A 219 4.02 2.10 27.88
N ASP A 220 3.10 1.50 28.65
CA ASP A 220 1.68 1.48 28.35
C ASP A 220 1.03 2.76 28.90
N LEU A 221 0.20 3.43 28.09
CA LEU A 221 -0.61 4.57 28.56
C LEU A 221 -1.64 4.08 29.60
N ILE A 222 -1.67 4.69 30.78
CA ILE A 222 -2.69 4.45 31.81
C ILE A 222 -3.77 5.51 31.72
N SER A 223 -3.36 6.78 31.80
CA SER A 223 -4.28 7.93 31.76
C SER A 223 -3.57 9.22 31.37
N VAL A 224 -4.34 10.19 30.91
CA VAL A 224 -3.85 11.52 30.55
C VAL A 224 -4.14 12.43 31.73
N SER A 225 -3.08 12.89 32.40
CA SER A 225 -3.20 13.79 33.55
C SER A 225 -3.45 15.23 33.11
N ARG A 226 -2.85 15.64 31.98
CA ARG A 226 -3.11 16.93 31.33
C ARG A 226 -3.07 16.73 29.82
N ALA A 227 -4.19 16.99 29.15
CA ALA A 227 -4.28 16.91 27.69
C ALA A 227 -3.56 18.09 27.03
N SER A 228 -2.90 17.83 25.91
CA SER A 228 -2.36 18.87 25.05
C SER A 228 -3.48 19.61 24.30
N PRO A 229 -3.22 20.82 23.79
CA PRO A 229 -4.19 21.55 22.96
C PRO A 229 -4.58 20.81 21.66
N SER A 230 -3.73 19.89 21.17
CA SER A 230 -4.01 19.12 19.95
C SER A 230 -4.84 17.87 20.22
N ARG A 231 -5.06 17.51 21.49
CA ARG A 231 -5.80 16.31 21.91
C ARG A 231 -7.26 16.65 22.19
N ASP A 232 -8.15 15.88 21.58
CA ASP A 232 -9.58 15.88 21.90
C ASP A 232 -10.17 14.47 21.78
N ASP A 233 -10.43 13.88 22.94
CA ASP A 233 -10.95 12.52 23.03
C ASP A 233 -12.43 12.42 22.60
N SER A 234 -13.16 13.55 22.44
CA SER A 234 -14.54 13.52 21.91
C SER A 234 -14.61 13.15 20.42
N ARG A 235 -13.49 13.24 19.70
CA ARG A 235 -13.36 12.78 18.30
C ARG A 235 -13.24 11.25 18.19
N VAL A 236 -12.92 10.56 19.27
CA VAL A 236 -12.69 9.11 19.27
C VAL A 236 -14.01 8.37 19.07
N GLN A 237 -14.14 7.69 17.92
CA GLN A 237 -15.34 6.91 17.58
C GLN A 237 -15.24 5.42 17.96
N CYS A 238 -14.03 4.93 18.21
CA CYS A 238 -13.79 3.51 18.51
C CYS A 238 -13.66 3.27 20.02
N GLY A 239 -14.55 2.45 20.59
CA GLY A 239 -14.48 2.04 22.00
C GLY A 239 -13.21 1.26 22.40
N TYR A 240 -12.44 0.80 21.40
CA TYR A 240 -11.18 0.07 21.55
C TYR A 240 -9.93 0.90 21.28
N PHE A 241 -10.10 2.20 20.95
CA PHE A 241 -8.98 3.12 20.87
C PHE A 241 -8.25 3.15 22.22
N SER A 242 -6.92 3.34 22.20
CA SER A 242 -5.99 3.12 23.32
C SER A 242 -5.62 1.67 23.67
N LYS A 243 -6.25 0.67 23.04
CA LYS A 243 -5.94 -0.76 23.26
C LYS A 243 -5.62 -1.51 21.97
N CYS A 244 -6.46 -1.35 20.96
CA CYS A 244 -6.27 -1.96 19.64
C CYS A 244 -5.03 -1.39 18.93
N SER A 245 -4.25 -2.23 18.27
CA SER A 245 -3.06 -1.78 17.52
C SER A 245 -3.39 -1.10 16.17
N GLY A 246 -4.67 -1.01 15.79
CA GLY A 246 -5.10 -0.62 14.45
C GLY A 246 -5.05 0.89 14.16
N CYS A 247 -5.41 1.74 15.12
CA CYS A 247 -5.45 3.20 14.94
C CYS A 247 -4.61 3.89 16.01
N GLN A 248 -3.93 4.97 15.66
CA GLN A 248 -3.06 5.73 16.55
C GLN A 248 -3.58 7.14 16.84
N PHE A 249 -4.40 7.73 15.96
CA PHE A 249 -4.60 9.19 15.92
C PHE A 249 -6.05 9.67 16.08
N GLN A 250 -6.98 8.85 16.56
CA GLN A 250 -8.40 9.24 16.64
C GLN A 250 -8.67 10.47 17.52
N MET A 251 -7.75 10.80 18.43
CA MET A 251 -7.83 11.99 19.29
C MET A 251 -7.25 13.26 18.66
N LEU A 252 -6.61 13.16 17.49
CA LEU A 252 -6.00 14.29 16.78
C LEU A 252 -6.97 14.83 15.73
N ASP A 253 -6.96 16.15 15.55
CA ASP A 253 -7.60 16.77 14.39
C ASP A 253 -7.02 16.21 13.08
N TYR A 254 -7.87 16.06 12.07
CA TYR A 254 -7.45 15.48 10.82
C TYR A 254 -6.33 16.27 10.13
N THR A 255 -6.32 17.61 10.24
CA THR A 255 -5.23 18.41 9.67
C THR A 255 -3.89 18.13 10.35
N GLU A 256 -3.89 17.85 11.65
CA GLU A 256 -2.69 17.45 12.40
C GLU A 256 -2.20 16.07 11.99
N GLN A 257 -3.12 15.13 11.68
CA GLN A 257 -2.75 13.82 11.13
C GLN A 257 -2.03 13.98 9.79
N LEU A 258 -2.56 14.81 8.88
CA LEU A 258 -1.94 15.07 7.58
C LEU A 258 -0.58 15.78 7.74
N ALA A 259 -0.49 16.76 8.62
CA ALA A 259 0.76 17.45 8.92
C ALA A 259 1.83 16.49 9.48
N HIS A 260 1.43 15.54 10.34
CA HIS A 260 2.32 14.51 10.85
C HIS A 260 2.77 13.55 9.75
N LYS A 261 1.88 13.10 8.87
CA LYS A 261 2.22 12.24 7.72
C LYS A 261 3.20 12.92 6.75
N LYS A 262 3.05 14.23 6.53
CA LYS A 262 4.03 15.04 5.79
C LYS A 262 5.40 15.00 6.47
N ARG A 263 5.46 15.18 7.80
CA ARG A 263 6.71 15.09 8.58
C ARG A 263 7.36 13.70 8.47
N ILE A 264 6.57 12.63 8.42
CA ILE A 264 7.09 11.25 8.21
C ILE A 264 7.84 11.15 6.87
N VAL A 265 7.24 11.65 5.78
CA VAL A 265 7.90 11.68 4.45
C VAL A 265 9.20 12.50 4.51
N MET A 266 9.17 13.68 5.14
CA MET A 266 10.36 14.52 5.30
C MET A 266 11.49 13.81 6.05
N LYS A 267 11.17 13.18 7.18
CA LYS A 267 12.13 12.41 7.99
C LYS A 267 12.66 11.20 7.23
N ALA A 268 11.81 10.51 6.47
CA ALA A 268 12.21 9.38 5.65
C ALA A 268 13.28 9.78 4.62
N PHE A 269 13.03 10.83 3.84
CA PHE A 269 14.01 11.33 2.86
C PHE A 269 15.25 11.92 3.52
N LYS A 270 15.14 12.59 4.67
CA LYS A 270 16.31 13.08 5.42
C LYS A 270 17.22 11.93 5.88
N ASN A 271 16.65 10.85 6.40
CA ASN A 271 17.41 9.84 7.15
C ASN A 271 17.79 8.60 6.31
N PHE A 272 17.03 8.27 5.27
CA PHE A 272 17.20 7.00 4.52
C PHE A 272 17.69 7.18 3.09
N SER A 273 17.59 8.38 2.51
CA SER A 273 17.89 8.60 1.10
C SER A 273 19.39 8.61 0.78
N ASN A 274 20.24 8.94 1.74
CA ASN A 274 21.68 9.13 1.53
C ASN A 274 22.00 10.09 0.35
N ILE A 275 21.19 11.14 0.16
CA ILE A 275 21.45 12.21 -0.80
C ILE A 275 21.59 13.55 -0.09
N ARG A 276 22.25 14.52 -0.75
CA ARG A 276 22.41 15.87 -0.20
C ARG A 276 21.03 16.52 -0.01
N PRO A 277 20.77 17.23 1.10
CA PRO A 277 19.50 17.90 1.34
C PRO A 277 19.07 18.85 0.21
N THR A 278 20.02 19.47 -0.48
CA THR A 278 19.76 20.37 -1.63
C THR A 278 19.18 19.66 -2.85
N LEU A 279 19.22 18.32 -2.90
CA LEU A 279 18.64 17.51 -3.97
C LEU A 279 17.24 16.97 -3.61
N ILE A 280 16.79 17.20 -2.38
CA ILE A 280 15.45 16.82 -1.91
C ILE A 280 14.56 18.07 -2.05
N PRO A 281 13.56 18.08 -2.95
CA PRO A 281 12.63 19.19 -3.03
C PRO A 281 11.79 19.28 -1.74
N ALA A 282 11.16 20.43 -1.54
CA ALA A 282 10.20 20.57 -0.45
C ALA A 282 9.09 19.53 -0.59
N VAL A 283 8.83 18.77 0.48
CA VAL A 283 7.72 17.82 0.51
C VAL A 283 6.41 18.62 0.51
N ALA A 284 5.54 18.35 -0.46
CA ALA A 284 4.24 18.99 -0.55
C ALA A 284 3.27 18.46 0.52
N ASP A 285 2.14 19.14 0.73
CA ASP A 285 1.16 18.73 1.72
C ASP A 285 0.58 17.35 1.40
N THR A 286 0.34 16.56 2.45
CA THR A 286 -0.28 15.25 2.34
C THR A 286 -1.72 15.41 1.86
N ILE A 287 -2.10 14.70 0.79
CA ILE A 287 -3.49 14.66 0.33
C ILE A 287 -4.29 13.76 1.26
N GLY A 288 -5.36 14.32 1.83
CA GLY A 288 -6.28 13.58 2.71
C GLY A 288 -7.20 12.63 1.95
N SER A 289 -7.68 11.62 2.66
CA SER A 289 -8.77 10.77 2.18
C SER A 289 -10.10 11.54 2.21
N PRO A 290 -10.99 11.34 1.22
CA PRO A 290 -12.35 11.86 1.30
C PRO A 290 -13.14 11.32 2.51
N LEU A 291 -12.83 10.10 2.96
CA LEU A 291 -13.48 9.47 4.12
C LEU A 291 -12.46 9.16 5.22
N GLN A 292 -12.71 9.68 6.43
CA GLN A 292 -11.87 9.44 7.61
C GLN A 292 -12.28 8.20 8.42
N TYR A 293 -13.53 7.77 8.26
CA TYR A 293 -14.15 6.59 8.84
C TYR A 293 -14.99 5.91 7.75
N GLY A 294 -15.39 4.66 7.94
CA GLY A 294 -16.19 3.95 6.93
C GLY A 294 -15.49 3.72 5.60
N TYR A 295 -14.17 3.88 5.51
CA TYR A 295 -13.43 3.82 4.25
C TYR A 295 -12.88 2.42 3.95
N ARG A 296 -12.70 1.59 4.99
CA ARG A 296 -11.91 0.36 4.90
C ARG A 296 -12.74 -0.80 4.36
N THR A 297 -12.45 -1.21 3.13
CA THR A 297 -13.17 -2.26 2.39
C THR A 297 -12.74 -3.68 2.75
N LYS A 298 -11.65 -3.85 3.50
CA LYS A 298 -11.18 -5.16 3.99
C LYS A 298 -10.76 -5.13 5.44
N LEU A 299 -11.32 -6.05 6.23
CA LEU A 299 -10.84 -6.41 7.55
C LEU A 299 -10.45 -7.89 7.58
N THR A 300 -9.48 -8.20 8.43
CA THR A 300 -9.03 -9.57 8.69
C THR A 300 -8.94 -9.82 10.20
N PRO A 301 -10.07 -9.80 10.93
CA PRO A 301 -10.07 -10.16 12.34
C PRO A 301 -9.57 -11.60 12.51
N HIS A 302 -8.95 -11.88 13.64
CA HIS A 302 -8.44 -13.20 13.97
C HIS A 302 -8.83 -13.59 15.38
N PHE A 303 -8.68 -14.87 15.67
CA PHE A 303 -8.78 -15.43 17.01
C PHE A 303 -7.61 -16.37 17.26
N ASP A 304 -7.12 -16.39 18.50
CA ASP A 304 -6.03 -17.25 18.92
C ASP A 304 -6.51 -18.71 19.05
N GLY A 305 -5.58 -19.67 18.93
CA GLY A 305 -5.88 -21.08 19.14
C GLY A 305 -6.23 -21.41 20.59
N PRO A 306 -6.89 -22.55 20.85
CA PRO A 306 -7.25 -22.94 22.21
C PRO A 306 -5.99 -23.12 23.06
N ALA A 307 -6.09 -22.80 24.36
CA ALA A 307 -4.98 -22.91 25.30
C ALA A 307 -4.45 -24.35 25.36
N GLY A 308 -3.12 -24.50 25.44
CA GLY A 308 -2.46 -25.80 25.51
C GLY A 308 -1.13 -25.85 24.74
N PRO A 309 -0.39 -26.97 24.83
CA PRO A 309 0.87 -27.15 24.11
C PRO A 309 0.64 -27.05 22.60
N ARG A 310 1.45 -26.23 21.89
CA ARG A 310 1.30 -26.04 20.43
C ARG A 310 1.44 -27.33 19.61
N ARG A 311 2.09 -28.36 20.17
CA ARG A 311 2.38 -29.63 19.49
C ARG A 311 1.28 -30.63 19.84
N ASN A 312 0.50 -31.05 18.84
CA ASN A 312 -0.62 -31.99 18.96
C ASN A 312 -1.79 -31.51 19.85
N ASN A 313 -2.14 -30.22 19.81
CA ASN A 313 -3.32 -29.76 20.54
C ASN A 313 -4.61 -30.30 19.91
N THR A 314 -5.26 -31.25 20.58
CA THR A 314 -6.60 -31.75 20.24
C THR A 314 -7.70 -30.96 20.96
N ALA A 315 -7.34 -29.98 21.79
CA ALA A 315 -8.30 -29.18 22.55
C ALA A 315 -9.25 -28.42 21.62
N THR A 316 -10.49 -28.34 22.08
CA THR A 316 -11.53 -27.52 21.48
C THR A 316 -11.66 -26.24 22.30
N PHE A 317 -12.28 -25.23 21.72
CA PHE A 317 -12.69 -24.07 22.49
C PHE A 317 -13.84 -24.45 23.44
N ALA A 318 -13.79 -23.99 24.70
CA ALA A 318 -14.86 -24.18 25.68
C ALA A 318 -15.97 -23.13 25.54
N GLU A 319 -15.61 -21.94 25.07
CA GLU A 319 -16.48 -20.82 24.74
C GLU A 319 -15.95 -20.13 23.48
N ARG A 320 -16.74 -19.22 22.88
CA ARG A 320 -16.29 -18.43 21.73
C ARG A 320 -14.99 -17.69 22.10
N PRO A 321 -13.89 -17.84 21.34
CA PRO A 321 -12.67 -17.11 21.61
C PRO A 321 -12.86 -15.60 21.35
N ASP A 322 -11.94 -14.80 21.89
CA ASP A 322 -11.78 -13.40 21.49
C ASP A 322 -11.56 -13.33 19.97
N ILE A 323 -12.36 -12.52 19.27
CA ILE A 323 -12.28 -12.28 17.83
C ILE A 323 -12.05 -10.79 17.61
N GLY A 324 -10.95 -10.44 16.95
CA GLY A 324 -10.68 -9.06 16.62
C GLY A 324 -9.26 -8.83 16.13
N PHE A 325 -8.58 -7.87 16.74
CA PHE A 325 -7.25 -7.42 16.33
C PHE A 325 -6.27 -7.49 17.50
N MET A 326 -4.98 -7.34 17.22
CA MET A 326 -3.96 -7.40 18.27
C MET A 326 -4.07 -6.23 19.25
N LEU A 327 -3.84 -6.53 20.53
CA LEU A 327 -3.52 -5.53 21.53
C LEU A 327 -2.21 -4.81 21.16
N LYS A 328 -2.17 -3.48 21.29
CA LYS A 328 -0.95 -2.70 21.05
C LYS A 328 0.17 -3.22 21.96
N GLY A 329 1.33 -3.47 21.35
CA GLY A 329 2.53 -3.96 22.04
C GLY A 329 2.49 -5.44 22.46
N ARG A 330 1.41 -6.19 22.19
CA ARG A 330 1.23 -7.57 22.67
C ARG A 330 0.76 -8.50 21.56
N ARG A 331 1.22 -9.76 21.60
CA ARG A 331 0.77 -10.82 20.67
C ARG A 331 -0.45 -11.55 21.24
N LYS A 332 -1.50 -10.80 21.54
CA LYS A 332 -2.77 -11.31 22.07
C LYS A 332 -3.91 -10.62 21.36
N THR A 333 -4.89 -11.40 20.92
CA THR A 333 -6.13 -10.90 20.31
C THR A 333 -6.96 -10.13 21.35
N LEU A 334 -7.48 -8.97 20.95
CA LEU A 334 -8.51 -8.21 21.65
C LEU A 334 -9.86 -8.52 21.01
N ASP A 335 -10.85 -8.92 21.80
CA ASP A 335 -12.22 -9.10 21.30
C ASP A 335 -12.79 -7.74 20.89
N ILE A 336 -13.22 -7.63 19.63
CA ILE A 336 -13.72 -6.40 19.02
C ILE A 336 -14.96 -6.76 18.19
N GLU A 337 -16.12 -6.22 18.55
CA GLU A 337 -17.38 -6.41 17.84
C GLU A 337 -17.55 -5.48 16.64
N ASP A 338 -16.89 -4.32 16.67
CA ASP A 338 -17.07 -3.29 15.66
C ASP A 338 -15.80 -2.48 15.37
N CYS A 339 -15.68 -2.00 14.14
CA CYS A 339 -14.55 -1.21 13.68
C CYS A 339 -15.04 -0.02 12.83
N PRO A 340 -15.14 1.20 13.42
CA PRO A 340 -15.74 2.36 12.73
C PRO A 340 -15.02 2.82 11.46
N ILE A 341 -13.76 2.43 11.26
CA ILE A 341 -13.04 2.74 10.03
C ILE A 341 -13.43 1.86 8.86
N ALA A 342 -14.15 0.75 9.08
CA ALA A 342 -14.62 -0.15 8.03
C ALA A 342 -15.99 0.24 7.49
N THR A 343 -16.23 -0.10 6.23
CA THR A 343 -17.51 0.18 5.57
C THR A 343 -18.65 -0.55 6.28
N ASP A 344 -19.87 -0.03 6.17
CA ASP A 344 -21.03 -0.58 6.89
C ASP A 344 -21.29 -2.05 6.55
N VAL A 345 -21.03 -2.46 5.31
CA VAL A 345 -21.21 -3.86 4.92
C VAL A 345 -20.15 -4.78 5.53
N VAL A 346 -18.91 -4.29 5.68
CA VAL A 346 -17.83 -5.03 6.37
C VAL A 346 -18.11 -5.11 7.88
N ARG A 347 -18.64 -4.05 8.48
CA ARG A 347 -19.10 -4.05 9.89
C ARG A 347 -20.26 -5.03 10.09
N ALA A 348 -21.22 -5.06 9.17
CA ALA A 348 -22.28 -6.07 9.18
C ALA A 348 -21.73 -7.49 9.02
N GLY A 349 -20.74 -7.69 8.15
CA GLY A 349 -19.99 -8.93 8.01
C GLY A 349 -19.33 -9.38 9.32
N MET A 350 -18.66 -8.47 10.03
CA MET A 350 -18.07 -8.75 11.36
C MET A 350 -19.13 -9.29 12.33
N LYS A 351 -20.31 -8.65 12.38
CA LYS A 351 -21.42 -9.09 13.24
C LYS A 351 -21.91 -10.49 12.86
N SER A 352 -22.08 -10.76 11.56
CA SER A 352 -22.49 -12.08 11.05
C SER A 352 -21.47 -13.17 11.37
N GLU A 353 -20.18 -12.89 11.20
CA GLU A 353 -19.10 -13.85 11.47
C GLU A 353 -18.95 -14.15 12.96
N ARG A 354 -19.15 -13.15 13.83
CA ARG A 354 -19.19 -13.36 15.28
C ARG A 354 -20.37 -14.25 15.69
N ALA A 355 -21.57 -13.98 15.15
CA ALA A 355 -22.75 -14.81 15.40
C ALA A 355 -22.58 -16.24 14.86
N ARG A 356 -21.86 -16.43 13.75
CA ARG A 356 -21.46 -17.77 13.29
C ARG A 356 -20.52 -18.43 14.30
N MET A 357 -19.49 -17.71 14.75
CA MET A 357 -18.52 -18.26 15.71
C MET A 357 -19.15 -18.60 17.06
N ASP A 358 -20.20 -17.91 17.50
CA ASP A 358 -20.97 -18.28 18.71
C ASP A 358 -21.55 -19.70 18.62
N ARG A 359 -21.80 -20.22 17.41
CA ARG A 359 -22.32 -21.58 17.18
C ARG A 359 -21.22 -22.58 16.84
N ASP A 360 -20.23 -22.15 16.06
CA ASP A 360 -19.30 -23.05 15.38
C ASP A 360 -17.93 -23.13 16.07
N PHE A 361 -17.68 -22.37 17.16
CA PHE A 361 -16.36 -22.32 17.82
C PHE A 361 -15.82 -23.71 18.21
N ALA A 362 -16.71 -24.64 18.57
CA ALA A 362 -16.36 -26.00 18.97
C ALA A 362 -15.81 -26.86 17.83
N GLU A 363 -15.91 -26.42 16.57
CA GLU A 363 -15.34 -27.10 15.40
C GLU A 363 -13.85 -26.75 15.19
N TYR A 364 -13.40 -25.62 15.74
CA TYR A 364 -12.04 -25.15 15.56
C TYR A 364 -11.07 -25.79 16.56
N ARG A 365 -9.87 -26.10 16.09
CA ARG A 365 -8.74 -26.65 16.88
C ARG A 365 -7.51 -25.76 16.85
N LYS A 366 -7.54 -24.72 16.03
CA LYS A 366 -6.46 -23.76 15.79
C LYS A 366 -7.07 -22.37 15.67
N GLY A 367 -6.26 -21.36 15.95
CA GLY A 367 -6.62 -19.98 15.63
C GLY A 367 -6.71 -19.80 14.12
N ALA A 368 -7.52 -18.85 13.69
CA ALA A 368 -7.68 -18.54 12.28
C ALA A 368 -7.86 -17.02 12.07
N THR A 369 -7.75 -16.62 10.81
CA THR A 369 -8.07 -15.27 10.35
C THR A 369 -9.34 -15.36 9.52
N ILE A 370 -10.31 -14.52 9.84
CA ILE A 370 -11.58 -14.38 9.15
C ILE A 370 -11.41 -13.27 8.11
N LEU A 371 -11.82 -13.52 6.87
CA LEU A 371 -11.85 -12.49 5.84
C LEU A 371 -13.19 -11.75 5.89
N LEU A 372 -13.14 -10.43 5.82
CA LEU A 372 -14.29 -9.58 5.56
C LEU A 372 -13.90 -8.62 4.43
N ARG A 373 -14.41 -8.82 3.21
CA ARG A 373 -14.10 -7.97 2.04
C ARG A 373 -15.39 -7.45 1.43
N GLU A 374 -15.48 -6.15 1.24
CA GLU A 374 -16.55 -5.53 0.46
C GLU A 374 -16.48 -5.98 -1.01
N SER A 375 -17.62 -6.28 -1.61
CA SER A 375 -17.80 -6.41 -3.04
C SER A 375 -18.95 -5.52 -3.48
N THR A 376 -18.77 -4.81 -4.59
CA THR A 376 -19.77 -3.89 -5.12
C THR A 376 -20.33 -4.42 -6.43
N ARG A 377 -21.65 -4.41 -6.58
CA ARG A 377 -22.37 -4.59 -7.84
C ARG A 377 -22.99 -3.24 -8.24
N ARG A 378 -22.52 -2.65 -9.33
CA ARG A 378 -23.02 -1.38 -9.85
C ARG A 378 -24.11 -1.59 -10.89
N ILE A 379 -25.20 -0.85 -10.75
CA ILE A 379 -26.33 -0.83 -11.68
C ILE A 379 -26.54 0.62 -12.16
N PRO A 380 -26.32 0.93 -13.44
CA PRO A 380 -26.61 2.25 -14.00
C PRO A 380 -28.10 2.60 -13.86
N LYS A 381 -28.44 3.85 -13.53
CA LYS A 381 -29.85 4.28 -13.36
C LYS A 381 -30.65 4.29 -14.67
N ASP A 382 -29.96 4.47 -15.80
CA ASP A 382 -30.56 4.40 -17.14
C ASP A 382 -30.58 2.97 -17.72
N GLY A 383 -30.12 1.97 -16.96
CA GLY A 383 -30.11 0.55 -17.35
C GLY A 383 -31.43 -0.16 -17.01
N PRO A 384 -31.68 -1.37 -17.56
CA PRO A 384 -32.85 -2.16 -17.19
C PRO A 384 -32.90 -2.38 -15.68
N ALA A 385 -34.11 -2.36 -15.10
CA ALA A 385 -34.39 -2.44 -13.67
C ALA A 385 -33.88 -3.77 -13.06
N ALA A 386 -32.59 -3.81 -12.72
CA ALA A 386 -31.90 -4.95 -12.13
C ALA A 386 -31.99 -4.98 -10.59
N ASP A 387 -32.88 -4.18 -10.00
CA ASP A 387 -33.07 -4.08 -8.55
C ASP A 387 -33.51 -5.43 -7.94
N ALA A 388 -34.40 -6.17 -8.60
CA ALA A 388 -34.93 -7.45 -8.09
C ALA A 388 -33.90 -8.62 -8.14
N GLU A 389 -32.97 -8.61 -9.10
CA GLU A 389 -31.92 -9.64 -9.22
C GLU A 389 -30.71 -9.38 -8.30
N ALA A 390 -30.47 -8.14 -7.90
CA ALA A 390 -29.42 -7.80 -6.94
C ALA A 390 -29.78 -8.23 -5.53
N GLU A 391 -31.05 -8.03 -5.14
CA GLU A 391 -31.57 -8.41 -3.84
C GLU A 391 -31.72 -9.95 -3.71
N ALA A 392 -32.13 -10.64 -4.79
CA ALA A 392 -32.32 -12.09 -4.79
C ALA A 392 -31.02 -12.92 -4.78
N ALA A 393 -29.89 -12.35 -5.21
CA ALA A 393 -28.60 -13.05 -5.29
C ALA A 393 -27.75 -12.97 -3.99
N ALA A 394 -28.18 -12.17 -3.01
CA ALA A 394 -27.42 -11.93 -1.80
C ALA A 394 -27.74 -12.93 -0.69
N SER A 395 -26.72 -13.60 -0.17
CA SER A 395 -26.82 -14.54 0.95
C SER A 395 -26.61 -13.90 2.33
N GLY A 396 -26.57 -12.55 2.42
CA GLY A 396 -26.23 -11.82 3.65
C GLY A 396 -26.53 -10.31 3.59
N PRO A 397 -26.06 -9.54 4.59
CA PRO A 397 -26.33 -8.10 4.68
C PRO A 397 -25.86 -7.35 3.43
N MET A 398 -26.71 -6.44 2.94
CA MET A 398 -26.39 -5.56 1.82
C MET A 398 -26.55 -4.09 2.21
N VAL A 399 -25.76 -3.23 1.59
CA VAL A 399 -25.88 -1.78 1.70
C VAL A 399 -26.08 -1.19 0.30
N LYS A 400 -27.13 -0.40 0.12
CA LYS A 400 -27.42 0.34 -1.12
C LYS A 400 -26.84 1.74 -1.02
N VAL A 401 -26.04 2.15 -2.00
CA VAL A 401 -25.52 3.51 -2.13
C VAL A 401 -25.95 4.05 -3.48
N GLU A 402 -26.65 5.18 -3.50
CA GLU A 402 -27.13 5.80 -4.73
C GLU A 402 -26.32 7.05 -5.07
N THR A 403 -25.96 7.17 -6.35
CA THR A 403 -25.41 8.40 -6.94
C THR A 403 -26.36 8.90 -8.03
N ASP A 404 -26.01 10.01 -8.67
CA ASP A 404 -26.77 10.53 -9.81
C ASP A 404 -26.73 9.58 -11.02
N ALA A 405 -25.63 8.84 -11.22
CA ALA A 405 -25.42 7.99 -12.40
C ALA A 405 -25.78 6.51 -12.18
N HIS A 406 -25.62 5.99 -10.96
CA HIS A 406 -25.77 4.56 -10.69
C HIS A 406 -26.17 4.26 -9.25
N VAL A 407 -26.59 3.01 -9.03
CA VAL A 407 -26.83 2.39 -7.73
C VAL A 407 -25.75 1.34 -7.49
N ASP A 408 -25.03 1.47 -6.38
CA ASP A 408 -24.05 0.50 -5.91
C ASP A 408 -24.66 -0.36 -4.79
N TRP A 409 -24.76 -1.65 -5.06
CA TRP A 409 -25.13 -2.66 -4.08
C TRP A 409 -23.87 -3.31 -3.51
N LYS A 410 -23.65 -3.13 -2.21
CA LYS A 410 -22.46 -3.60 -1.50
C LYS A 410 -22.79 -4.82 -0.66
N SER A 411 -21.94 -5.84 -0.70
CA SER A 411 -22.01 -7.07 0.11
C SER A 411 -20.67 -7.37 0.78
N CYS A 412 -20.66 -8.22 1.81
CA CYS A 412 -19.43 -8.68 2.47
C CYS A 412 -19.13 -10.13 2.12
N ILE A 413 -17.98 -10.35 1.47
CA ILE A 413 -17.43 -11.67 1.14
C ILE A 413 -16.55 -12.16 2.29
N THR A 414 -16.73 -13.43 2.66
CA THR A 414 -15.95 -14.10 3.71
C THR A 414 -15.17 -15.32 3.19
N ASP A 415 -15.51 -15.83 2.00
CA ASP A 415 -14.69 -16.83 1.31
C ASP A 415 -13.46 -16.17 0.67
N ASN A 416 -12.29 -16.67 1.04
CA ASN A 416 -11.00 -16.17 0.53
C ASN A 416 -10.82 -16.38 -0.97
N ASN A 417 -11.50 -17.37 -1.54
CA ASN A 417 -11.37 -17.74 -2.95
C ASN A 417 -12.47 -17.14 -3.83
N ALA A 418 -13.49 -16.52 -3.24
CA ALA A 418 -14.52 -15.81 -3.99
C ALA A 418 -13.94 -14.57 -4.69
N THR A 419 -14.65 -14.06 -5.70
CA THR A 419 -14.24 -12.85 -6.42
C THR A 419 -14.94 -11.62 -5.83
N SER A 420 -14.17 -10.64 -5.38
CA SER A 420 -14.65 -9.29 -5.05
C SER A 420 -14.57 -8.38 -6.27
N THR A 421 -15.56 -7.51 -6.42
CA THR A 421 -15.63 -6.49 -7.48
C THR A 421 -15.55 -5.10 -6.87
N GLU A 422 -14.72 -4.24 -7.43
CA GLU A 422 -14.54 -2.86 -7.02
C GLU A 422 -14.53 -1.91 -8.21
N TYR A 423 -14.89 -0.65 -7.96
CA TYR A 423 -14.97 0.38 -8.99
C TYR A 423 -14.09 1.57 -8.61
N ILE A 424 -13.37 2.09 -9.60
CA ILE A 424 -12.55 3.30 -9.50
C ILE A 424 -12.97 4.24 -10.63
N GLY A 425 -13.80 5.23 -10.30
CA GLY A 425 -14.54 5.96 -11.33
C GLY A 425 -15.38 4.98 -12.16
N ASP A 426 -15.15 4.98 -13.47
CA ASP A 426 -15.83 4.08 -14.41
C ASP A 426 -15.11 2.74 -14.62
N TYR A 427 -13.90 2.58 -14.06
CA TYR A 427 -13.14 1.35 -14.19
C TYR A 427 -13.60 0.29 -13.20
N VAL A 428 -13.73 -0.95 -13.66
CA VAL A 428 -14.11 -2.12 -12.84
C VAL A 428 -12.92 -3.05 -12.61
N PHE A 429 -12.77 -3.54 -11.39
CA PHE A 429 -11.70 -4.46 -10.99
C PHE A 429 -12.28 -5.66 -10.27
N HIS A 430 -11.97 -6.85 -10.78
CA HIS A 430 -12.22 -8.13 -10.14
C HIS A 430 -10.91 -8.63 -9.54
N ASN A 431 -10.99 -9.18 -8.32
CA ASN A 431 -9.86 -9.76 -7.60
C ASN A 431 -10.35 -10.92 -6.73
N PRO A 432 -9.50 -11.92 -6.43
CA PRO A 432 -9.78 -12.84 -5.33
C PRO A 432 -9.96 -12.06 -4.03
N ALA A 433 -11.01 -12.31 -3.26
CA ALA A 433 -11.30 -11.55 -2.04
C ALA A 433 -10.17 -11.65 -0.99
N GLY A 434 -9.47 -12.79 -0.97
CA GLY A 434 -8.30 -13.02 -0.14
C GLY A 434 -7.05 -12.25 -0.61
N SER A 435 -6.93 -11.87 -1.88
CA SER A 435 -5.73 -11.23 -2.42
C SER A 435 -5.61 -9.75 -2.02
N PHE A 436 -4.52 -9.12 -2.44
CA PHE A 436 -4.32 -7.70 -2.26
C PHE A 436 -5.09 -6.91 -3.31
N PHE A 437 -5.81 -5.89 -2.85
CA PHE A 437 -6.26 -4.73 -3.60
C PHE A 437 -6.42 -3.59 -2.59
N GLN A 438 -6.39 -2.35 -3.06
CA GLN A 438 -6.40 -1.18 -2.19
C GLN A 438 -7.61 -1.22 -1.24
N ASN A 439 -7.40 -0.85 0.02
CA ASN A 439 -8.41 -1.03 1.08
C ASN A 439 -9.23 0.24 1.33
N ASN A 440 -8.93 1.34 0.63
CA ASN A 440 -9.63 2.61 0.75
C ASN A 440 -10.02 3.09 -0.64
N ASN A 441 -11.25 2.78 -1.05
CA ASN A 441 -11.70 3.12 -2.40
C ASN A 441 -11.98 4.61 -2.57
N SER A 442 -12.30 5.30 -1.47
CA SER A 442 -12.67 6.71 -1.51
C SER A 442 -11.52 7.60 -2.00
N ILE A 443 -10.27 7.27 -1.67
CA ILE A 443 -9.09 8.07 -2.08
C ILE A 443 -8.59 7.71 -3.48
N LEU A 444 -8.93 6.54 -4.03
CA LEU A 444 -8.38 6.05 -5.29
C LEU A 444 -8.61 7.02 -6.46
N PRO A 445 -9.80 7.61 -6.68
CA PRO A 445 -9.98 8.58 -7.76
C PRO A 445 -9.06 9.81 -7.64
N VAL A 446 -8.92 10.37 -6.44
CA VAL A 446 -8.04 11.52 -6.18
C VAL A 446 -6.58 11.15 -6.42
N PHE A 447 -6.20 9.95 -5.99
CA PHE A 447 -4.84 9.43 -6.11
C PHE A 447 -4.45 9.11 -7.55
N THR A 448 -5.29 8.38 -8.29
CA THR A 448 -5.01 8.04 -9.70
C THR A 448 -5.08 9.27 -10.59
N ASP A 449 -5.96 10.24 -10.31
CA ASP A 449 -6.01 11.49 -11.05
C ASP A 449 -4.76 12.35 -10.80
N TYR A 450 -4.26 12.40 -9.56
CA TYR A 450 -2.97 13.05 -9.29
C TYR A 450 -1.83 12.41 -10.11
N ILE A 451 -1.75 11.08 -10.16
CA ILE A 451 -0.74 10.39 -10.97
C ILE A 451 -0.95 10.71 -12.45
N ARG A 452 -2.19 10.66 -12.95
CA ARG A 452 -2.55 11.00 -14.33
C ARG A 452 -2.06 12.39 -14.72
N GLN A 453 -2.19 13.37 -13.83
CA GLN A 453 -1.76 14.76 -14.03
C GLN A 453 -0.22 14.93 -14.01
N HIS A 454 0.52 14.04 -13.34
CA HIS A 454 1.96 14.20 -13.12
C HIS A 454 2.82 13.11 -13.78
N ILE A 455 2.22 12.12 -14.45
CA ILE A 455 2.95 11.00 -15.06
C ILE A 455 3.60 11.37 -16.39
N ILE A 456 3.04 12.33 -17.12
CA ILE A 456 3.66 12.87 -18.33
C ILE A 456 4.61 14.00 -17.93
N PRO A 457 5.88 14.00 -18.36
CA PRO A 457 6.80 15.07 -18.04
C PRO A 457 6.34 16.40 -18.63
N PRO A 458 6.61 17.54 -17.95
CA PRO A 458 6.37 18.85 -18.53
C PRO A 458 7.20 19.02 -19.82
N ALA A 459 6.69 19.82 -20.75
CA ALA A 459 7.40 20.13 -21.98
C ALA A 459 8.76 20.79 -21.65
N PRO A 460 9.85 20.42 -22.32
CA PRO A 460 11.14 21.05 -22.09
C PRO A 460 11.10 22.52 -22.54
N GLU A 461 11.84 23.37 -21.82
CA GLU A 461 11.87 24.82 -22.08
C GLU A 461 12.42 25.17 -23.48
N ASN A 462 13.26 24.29 -24.07
CA ASN A 462 14.01 24.55 -25.31
C ASN A 462 13.45 23.84 -26.57
N GLY A 463 12.18 23.45 -26.59
CA GLY A 463 11.53 22.91 -27.80
C GLY A 463 10.61 21.71 -27.54
N PRO A 464 10.05 21.10 -28.60
CA PRO A 464 9.21 19.92 -28.44
C PRO A 464 10.07 18.74 -27.98
N GLY A 465 9.92 18.33 -26.73
CA GLY A 465 10.57 17.13 -26.20
C GLY A 465 10.04 15.86 -26.85
N THR A 466 10.79 14.76 -26.72
CA THR A 466 10.31 13.44 -27.14
C THR A 466 9.02 13.11 -26.38
N PRO A 467 7.88 12.91 -27.08
CA PRO A 467 6.62 12.62 -26.42
C PRO A 467 6.67 11.24 -25.78
N VAL A 468 6.24 11.15 -24.53
CA VAL A 468 6.04 9.85 -23.87
C VAL A 468 4.84 9.16 -24.50
N LYS A 469 5.04 7.91 -24.92
CA LYS A 469 4.02 7.07 -25.57
C LYS A 469 3.76 5.78 -24.82
N TYR A 470 4.69 5.33 -23.97
CA TYR A 470 4.63 4.01 -23.36
C TYR A 470 4.68 4.06 -21.83
N LEU A 471 3.96 3.14 -21.22
CA LEU A 471 3.96 2.91 -19.77
C LEU A 471 4.47 1.51 -19.46
N ILE A 472 5.38 1.43 -18.50
CA ILE A 472 5.71 0.18 -17.80
C ILE A 472 5.23 0.33 -16.36
N ASP A 473 4.35 -0.58 -15.94
CA ASP A 473 3.82 -0.66 -14.58
C ASP A 473 4.47 -1.86 -13.89
N ALA A 474 5.51 -1.59 -13.09
CA ALA A 474 6.24 -2.62 -12.37
C ALA A 474 5.59 -2.85 -11.01
N TYR A 475 5.42 -4.13 -10.65
CA TYR A 475 4.61 -4.56 -9.51
C TYR A 475 3.12 -4.26 -9.72
N SER A 476 2.63 -4.48 -10.95
CA SER A 476 1.31 -4.01 -11.38
C SER A 476 0.14 -4.65 -10.62
N GLY A 477 0.36 -5.76 -9.90
CA GLY A 477 -0.70 -6.54 -9.28
C GLY A 477 -1.79 -6.90 -10.29
N SER A 478 -3.04 -6.50 -9.99
CA SER A 478 -4.20 -6.69 -10.86
C SER A 478 -4.45 -5.57 -11.87
N GLY A 479 -3.44 -4.72 -12.11
CA GLY A 479 -3.40 -3.76 -13.21
C GLY A 479 -3.98 -2.38 -12.90
N LEU A 480 -3.95 -1.93 -11.64
CA LEU A 480 -4.54 -0.65 -11.22
C LEU A 480 -4.08 0.51 -12.11
N PHE A 481 -2.77 0.76 -12.19
CA PHE A 481 -2.23 1.89 -12.96
C PHE A 481 -2.26 1.62 -14.46
N THR A 482 -1.88 0.41 -14.89
CA THR A 482 -1.96 0.02 -16.30
C THR A 482 -3.34 0.30 -16.91
N ILE A 483 -4.42 -0.02 -16.19
CA ILE A 483 -5.80 0.15 -16.67
C ILE A 483 -6.26 1.60 -16.54
N THR A 484 -6.12 2.22 -15.36
CA THR A 484 -6.62 3.58 -15.11
C THR A 484 -5.87 4.67 -15.88
N LEU A 485 -4.62 4.41 -16.28
CA LEU A 485 -3.79 5.35 -17.05
C LEU A 485 -3.71 4.99 -18.53
N SER A 486 -4.32 3.87 -18.96
CA SER A 486 -4.25 3.33 -20.33
C SER A 486 -4.57 4.35 -21.43
N SER A 487 -5.46 5.30 -21.18
CA SER A 487 -5.87 6.33 -22.15
C SER A 487 -4.81 7.39 -22.42
N LEU A 488 -3.74 7.48 -21.61
CA LEU A 488 -2.64 8.41 -21.81
C LEU A 488 -1.54 7.87 -22.74
N PHE A 489 -1.50 6.56 -22.95
CA PHE A 489 -0.38 5.89 -23.60
C PHE A 489 -0.85 5.13 -24.84
N GLN A 490 0.03 5.02 -25.83
CA GLN A 490 -0.20 4.17 -27.00
C GLN A 490 -0.14 2.69 -26.62
N GLY A 491 0.69 2.34 -25.64
CA GLY A 491 0.79 0.98 -25.10
C GLY A 491 1.31 0.97 -23.68
N SER A 492 0.71 0.13 -22.84
CA SER A 492 1.07 -0.06 -21.43
C SER A 492 1.35 -1.53 -21.17
N THR A 493 2.42 -1.82 -20.42
CA THR A 493 2.76 -3.18 -19.98
C THR A 493 2.84 -3.24 -18.46
N GLY A 494 1.93 -3.98 -17.84
CA GLY A 494 1.97 -4.32 -16.42
C GLY A 494 2.76 -5.60 -16.16
N ILE A 495 3.62 -5.60 -15.16
CA ILE A 495 4.47 -6.74 -14.82
C ILE A 495 4.41 -7.00 -13.32
N ASP A 496 4.17 -8.25 -12.96
CA ASP A 496 4.14 -8.73 -11.58
C ASP A 496 4.68 -10.16 -11.51
N ILE A 497 5.22 -10.56 -10.36
CA ILE A 497 5.71 -11.92 -10.14
C ILE A 497 4.57 -12.92 -9.90
N ALA A 498 3.42 -12.44 -9.40
CA ALA A 498 2.27 -13.26 -9.09
C ALA A 498 1.42 -13.51 -10.35
N GLU A 499 1.56 -14.71 -10.93
CA GLU A 499 0.81 -15.13 -12.12
C GLU A 499 -0.71 -15.00 -11.94
N SER A 500 -1.24 -15.33 -10.76
CA SER A 500 -2.66 -15.17 -10.44
C SER A 500 -3.11 -13.70 -10.51
N SER A 501 -2.29 -12.76 -10.02
CA SER A 501 -2.59 -11.32 -10.11
C SER A 501 -2.64 -10.87 -11.58
N ILE A 502 -1.73 -11.38 -12.41
CA ILE A 502 -1.65 -11.08 -13.84
C ILE A 502 -2.85 -11.63 -14.61
N ASP A 503 -3.36 -12.81 -14.26
CA ASP A 503 -4.59 -13.35 -14.86
C ASP A 503 -5.82 -12.50 -14.55
N PHE A 504 -5.90 -11.98 -13.31
CA PHE A 504 -6.90 -10.99 -12.96
C PHE A 504 -6.67 -9.66 -13.66
N ALA A 505 -5.43 -9.21 -13.84
CA ALA A 505 -5.11 -8.00 -14.60
C ALA A 505 -5.61 -8.09 -16.05
N ARG A 506 -5.40 -9.23 -16.72
CA ARG A 506 -5.94 -9.50 -18.06
C ARG A 506 -7.47 -9.53 -18.08
N THR A 507 -8.08 -10.11 -17.05
CA THR A 507 -9.54 -10.13 -16.89
C THR A 507 -10.09 -8.72 -16.71
N ASN A 508 -9.44 -7.89 -15.89
CA ASN A 508 -9.81 -6.51 -15.64
C ASN A 508 -9.64 -5.65 -16.89
N ALA A 509 -8.55 -5.82 -17.64
CA ALA A 509 -8.38 -5.09 -18.90
C ALA A 509 -9.52 -5.39 -19.89
N ARG A 510 -9.92 -6.66 -20.02
CA ARG A 510 -11.09 -7.05 -20.83
C ARG A 510 -12.39 -6.46 -20.31
N ALA A 511 -12.60 -6.49 -18.99
CA ALA A 511 -13.79 -5.91 -18.35
C ALA A 511 -13.89 -4.38 -18.56
N ASN A 512 -12.76 -3.72 -18.81
CA ASN A 512 -12.66 -2.29 -19.14
C ASN A 512 -12.50 -2.02 -20.65
N ASN A 513 -12.78 -3.01 -21.50
CA ASN A 513 -12.71 -2.90 -22.96
C ASN A 513 -11.33 -2.45 -23.51
N LEU A 514 -10.24 -2.79 -22.82
CA LEU A 514 -8.89 -2.47 -23.26
C LEU A 514 -8.31 -3.61 -24.11
N PRO A 515 -7.94 -3.35 -25.38
CA PRO A 515 -7.28 -4.34 -26.22
C PRO A 515 -5.85 -4.61 -25.74
N THR A 516 -5.32 -5.80 -26.06
CA THR A 516 -3.95 -6.19 -25.68
C THR A 516 -2.87 -5.30 -26.31
N SER A 517 -3.17 -4.61 -27.41
CA SER A 517 -2.29 -3.62 -28.01
C SER A 517 -2.11 -2.37 -27.15
N GLN A 518 -3.09 -2.07 -26.29
CA GLN A 518 -3.07 -0.90 -25.39
C GLN A 518 -2.69 -1.27 -23.96
N ALA A 519 -3.14 -2.42 -23.46
CA ALA A 519 -2.82 -2.91 -22.11
C ALA A 519 -2.43 -4.41 -22.16
N ASN A 520 -1.15 -4.68 -21.90
CA ASN A 520 -0.60 -6.03 -21.85
C ASN A 520 -0.06 -6.36 -20.45
N PHE A 521 -0.05 -7.64 -20.08
CA PHE A 521 0.38 -8.09 -18.76
C PHE A 521 1.28 -9.32 -18.80
N ILE A 522 2.41 -9.25 -18.09
CA ILE A 522 3.45 -10.28 -18.08
C ILE A 522 3.67 -10.75 -16.63
N ALA A 523 3.66 -12.06 -16.43
CA ALA A 523 4.12 -12.67 -15.18
C ALA A 523 5.63 -12.86 -15.26
N ALA A 524 6.39 -12.04 -14.54
CA ALA A 524 7.86 -12.11 -14.54
C ALA A 524 8.44 -11.53 -13.25
N ASP A 525 9.63 -12.00 -12.89
CA ASP A 525 10.43 -11.35 -11.85
C ASP A 525 10.83 -9.95 -12.31
N ALA A 526 10.70 -8.96 -11.44
CA ALA A 526 11.04 -7.58 -11.75
C ALA A 526 12.54 -7.44 -12.14
N GLY A 527 13.41 -8.30 -11.59
CA GLY A 527 14.81 -8.41 -11.98
C GLY A 527 15.05 -9.02 -13.36
N GLU A 528 14.02 -9.28 -14.16
CA GLU A 528 14.14 -9.69 -15.56
C GLU A 528 13.25 -8.82 -16.49
N LEU A 529 12.65 -7.75 -15.94
CA LEU A 529 11.62 -6.89 -16.53
C LEU A 529 11.96 -6.38 -17.93
N PHE A 530 13.17 -5.84 -18.10
CA PHE A 530 13.56 -5.14 -19.33
C PHE A 530 14.07 -6.09 -20.43
N LYS A 531 14.10 -7.41 -20.19
CA LYS A 531 14.45 -8.39 -21.24
C LYS A 531 13.30 -8.65 -22.20
N SER A 532 12.05 -8.46 -21.75
CA SER A 532 10.84 -8.79 -22.52
C SER A 532 10.11 -7.55 -23.06
N VAL A 533 10.43 -6.34 -22.56
CA VAL A 533 9.80 -5.09 -22.98
C VAL A 533 10.70 -4.36 -23.99
N HIS A 534 10.12 -3.98 -25.13
CA HIS A 534 10.84 -3.39 -26.27
C HIS A 534 10.53 -1.91 -26.50
N TYR A 535 10.10 -1.19 -25.47
CA TYR A 535 9.77 0.23 -25.59
C TYR A 535 11.03 1.11 -25.63
N PRO A 536 11.09 2.17 -26.47
CA PRO A 536 12.19 3.14 -26.43
C PRO A 536 12.22 3.87 -25.09
N ALA A 537 13.39 3.92 -24.44
CA ALA A 537 13.55 4.51 -23.11
C ALA A 537 13.10 5.98 -23.05
N ASP A 538 13.43 6.77 -24.09
CA ASP A 538 13.09 8.20 -24.20
C ASP A 538 11.58 8.47 -24.34
N GLU A 539 10.81 7.46 -24.73
CA GLU A 539 9.36 7.53 -24.95
C GLU A 539 8.59 6.82 -23.82
N THR A 540 9.28 6.36 -22.77
CA THR A 540 8.72 5.48 -21.74
C THR A 540 8.73 6.13 -20.36
N VAL A 541 7.61 5.98 -19.63
CA VAL A 541 7.53 6.19 -18.18
C VAL A 541 7.48 4.83 -17.49
N VAL A 542 8.14 4.73 -16.34
CA VAL A 542 7.98 3.58 -15.42
C VAL A 542 7.24 4.03 -14.17
N ILE A 543 6.15 3.36 -13.82
CA ILE A 543 5.53 3.47 -12.50
C ILE A 543 5.96 2.26 -11.64
N LEU A 544 6.28 2.52 -10.38
CA LEU A 544 6.72 1.53 -9.40
C LEU A 544 5.74 1.52 -8.24
N ASP A 545 5.20 0.34 -7.89
CA ASP A 545 4.44 0.13 -6.64
C ASP A 545 4.94 -1.12 -5.89
N PRO A 546 6.20 -1.11 -5.42
CA PRO A 546 6.81 -2.28 -4.82
C PRO A 546 6.21 -2.64 -3.45
N PRO A 547 6.41 -3.88 -2.97
CA PRO A 547 6.06 -4.27 -1.61
C PRO A 547 6.81 -3.43 -0.56
N ARG A 548 6.40 -3.50 0.72
CA ARG A 548 6.97 -2.71 1.84
C ARG A 548 8.51 -2.72 1.97
N LYS A 549 9.18 -3.76 1.46
CA LYS A 549 10.65 -3.88 1.44
C LYS A 549 11.34 -2.98 0.39
N GLY A 550 10.58 -2.34 -0.50
CA GLY A 550 11.06 -1.59 -1.64
C GLY A 550 11.49 -2.49 -2.81
N CYS A 551 12.18 -1.88 -3.77
CA CYS A 551 12.80 -2.55 -4.90
C CYS A 551 14.06 -3.31 -4.47
N ASP A 552 14.35 -4.42 -5.15
CA ASP A 552 15.63 -5.08 -5.01
C ASP A 552 16.74 -4.37 -5.82
N ALA A 553 18.00 -4.65 -5.48
CA ALA A 553 19.14 -4.01 -6.10
C ALA A 553 19.29 -4.36 -7.60
N SER A 554 18.84 -5.56 -8.01
CA SER A 554 18.90 -6.02 -9.40
C SER A 554 17.92 -5.22 -10.27
N PHE A 555 16.70 -5.01 -9.77
CA PHE A 555 15.67 -4.20 -10.38
C PHE A 555 16.13 -2.76 -10.57
N LEU A 556 16.62 -2.11 -9.50
CA LEU A 556 17.10 -0.72 -9.58
C LEU A 556 18.24 -0.58 -10.58
N SER A 557 19.15 -1.56 -10.64
CA SER A 557 20.24 -1.58 -11.62
C SER A 557 19.72 -1.67 -13.05
N GLN A 558 18.72 -2.51 -13.32
CA GLN A 558 18.13 -2.62 -14.65
C GLN A 558 17.30 -1.39 -15.02
N LEU A 559 16.60 -0.78 -14.07
CA LEU A 559 15.86 0.45 -14.28
C LEU A 559 16.80 1.61 -14.66
N LEU A 560 17.96 1.70 -14.00
CA LEU A 560 19.00 2.68 -14.36
C LEU A 560 19.63 2.37 -15.73
N ALA A 561 19.83 1.08 -16.05
CA ALA A 561 20.36 0.67 -17.35
C ALA A 561 19.36 0.92 -18.50
N PHE A 562 18.06 0.68 -18.28
CA PHE A 562 17.01 1.01 -19.24
C PHE A 562 16.85 2.52 -19.39
N GLY A 563 16.90 3.24 -18.27
CA GLY A 563 16.92 4.69 -18.24
C GLY A 563 15.66 5.36 -18.82
N PRO A 564 14.45 5.02 -18.36
CA PRO A 564 13.21 5.63 -18.85
C PRO A 564 13.22 7.15 -18.68
N ARG A 565 12.44 7.87 -19.49
CA ARG A 565 12.34 9.33 -19.43
C ARG A 565 11.95 9.83 -18.05
N ARG A 566 11.06 9.12 -17.36
CA ARG A 566 10.50 9.50 -16.06
C ARG A 566 10.14 8.26 -15.24
N ILE A 567 10.23 8.39 -13.93
CA ILE A 567 9.82 7.36 -12.97
C ILE A 567 8.79 7.98 -12.00
N VAL A 568 7.67 7.30 -11.80
CA VAL A 568 6.73 7.60 -10.71
C VAL A 568 6.83 6.46 -9.69
N TYR A 569 7.31 6.75 -8.49
CA TYR A 569 7.46 5.77 -7.42
C TYR A 569 6.34 5.97 -6.39
N VAL A 570 5.45 5.00 -6.28
CA VAL A 570 4.40 4.87 -5.25
C VAL A 570 4.89 3.92 -4.14
N SER A 571 4.64 4.23 -2.87
CA SER A 571 5.04 3.34 -1.78
C SER A 571 4.28 3.51 -0.48
N CYS A 572 3.85 2.39 0.08
CA CYS A 572 3.31 2.31 1.43
C CYS A 572 4.38 2.32 2.54
N ASN A 573 5.66 2.33 2.17
CA ASN A 573 6.78 2.49 3.09
C ASN A 573 7.75 3.56 2.56
N VAL A 574 7.53 4.80 3.00
CA VAL A 574 8.31 5.97 2.56
C VAL A 574 9.80 5.88 2.92
N HIS A 575 10.19 5.04 3.89
CA HIS A 575 11.59 4.86 4.28
C HIS A 575 12.37 4.01 3.28
N THR A 576 11.79 2.91 2.79
CA THR A 576 12.40 2.11 1.71
C THR A 576 12.28 2.83 0.37
N GLN A 577 11.20 3.58 0.13
CA GLN A 577 11.11 4.50 -1.01
C GLN A 577 12.26 5.53 -1.00
N ALA A 578 12.51 6.20 0.12
CA ALA A 578 13.59 7.18 0.23
C ALA A 578 14.95 6.55 -0.09
N ARG A 579 15.24 5.35 0.45
CA ARG A 579 16.45 4.57 0.12
C ARG A 579 16.59 4.33 -1.38
N ASP A 580 15.55 3.82 -2.02
CA ASP A 580 15.56 3.44 -3.44
C ASP A 580 15.66 4.66 -4.34
N VAL A 581 14.90 5.72 -4.06
CA VAL A 581 15.00 7.02 -4.75
C VAL A 581 16.42 7.58 -4.60
N GLY A 582 17.03 7.42 -3.44
CA GLY A 582 18.43 7.78 -3.22
C GLY A 582 19.39 7.10 -4.21
N VAL A 583 19.20 5.80 -4.46
CA VAL A 583 19.98 5.05 -5.47
C VAL A 583 19.76 5.63 -6.87
N LEU A 584 18.50 5.91 -7.24
CA LEU A 584 18.14 6.46 -8.55
C LEU A 584 18.72 7.88 -8.77
N VAL A 585 18.77 8.70 -7.72
CA VAL A 585 19.30 10.06 -7.77
C VAL A 585 20.83 10.08 -7.86
N ARG A 586 21.51 9.18 -7.14
CA ARG A 586 22.97 9.07 -7.23
C ARG A 586 23.43 8.42 -8.54
N GLY A 587 22.55 7.66 -9.22
CA GLY A 587 22.90 6.93 -10.45
C GLY A 587 23.93 5.82 -10.19
N GLU A 588 24.01 5.33 -8.94
CA GLU A 588 25.03 4.37 -8.52
C GLU A 588 24.69 2.95 -8.99
N PHE A 589 25.35 2.51 -10.06
CA PHE A 589 25.47 1.09 -10.38
C PHE A 589 26.92 0.76 -10.76
N GLU A 590 27.35 -0.48 -10.44
CA GLU A 590 28.66 -0.99 -10.89
C GLU A 590 28.61 -1.18 -12.41
N ILE A 591 28.89 -0.13 -13.16
CA ILE A 591 29.37 -0.27 -14.54
C ILE A 591 30.83 -0.68 -14.43
N GLY A 592 31.27 -1.62 -15.26
CA GLY A 592 32.69 -1.72 -15.58
C GLY A 592 33.26 -0.34 -15.93
N GLU A 593 34.56 -0.17 -15.70
CA GLU A 593 35.27 1.11 -15.85
C GLU A 593 34.79 1.92 -17.08
N GLY A 594 34.12 3.07 -16.85
CA GLY A 594 33.94 4.11 -17.86
C GLY A 594 32.51 4.54 -18.26
N GLY A 595 31.43 3.96 -17.75
CA GLY A 595 30.07 4.41 -18.14
C GLY A 595 29.57 5.64 -17.39
N LYS A 596 29.06 6.66 -18.11
CA LYS A 596 28.23 7.72 -17.52
C LYS A 596 26.87 7.11 -17.16
N GLY A 597 26.62 6.85 -15.87
CA GLY A 597 25.38 6.22 -15.42
C GLY A 597 24.15 7.12 -15.55
N THR A 598 23.00 6.57 -15.97
CA THR A 598 21.71 7.26 -15.86
C THR A 598 21.47 7.68 -14.42
N ARG A 599 20.96 8.89 -14.20
CA ARG A 599 20.53 9.37 -12.88
C ARG A 599 19.26 10.18 -12.99
N TYR A 600 18.60 10.39 -11.85
CA TYR A 600 17.33 11.10 -11.79
C TYR A 600 17.39 12.32 -10.87
N ALA A 601 16.57 13.32 -11.16
CA ALA A 601 16.25 14.42 -10.26
C ALA A 601 14.84 14.22 -9.72
N ILE A 602 14.65 14.52 -8.44
CA ILE A 602 13.32 14.47 -7.81
C ILE A 602 12.57 15.75 -8.19
N GLU A 603 11.48 15.61 -8.93
CA GLU A 603 10.59 16.72 -9.28
C GLU A 603 9.66 17.07 -8.12
N SER A 604 9.01 16.06 -7.55
CA SER A 604 8.05 16.26 -6.45
C SER A 604 8.02 15.07 -5.50
N LEU A 605 7.69 15.37 -4.24
CA LEU A 605 7.50 14.41 -3.15
C LEU A 605 6.26 14.80 -2.36
N ARG A 606 5.36 13.84 -2.12
CA ARG A 606 4.23 14.05 -1.20
C ARG A 606 3.69 12.76 -0.62
N GLY A 607 2.88 12.89 0.43
CA GLY A 607 2.11 11.78 0.98
C GLY A 607 0.64 11.78 0.53
N PHE A 608 0.00 10.62 0.62
CA PHE A 608 -1.44 10.40 0.52
C PHE A 608 -1.90 9.62 1.74
N ASP A 609 -3.03 10.02 2.28
CA ASP A 609 -3.61 9.37 3.44
C ASP A 609 -4.56 8.24 3.05
N PHE A 610 -4.02 7.08 2.67
CA PHE A 610 -4.82 5.88 2.43
C PHE A 610 -5.46 5.31 3.69
N PHE A 611 -4.92 5.65 4.87
CA PHE A 611 -5.30 5.06 6.14
C PHE A 611 -5.47 6.15 7.22
N PRO A 612 -6.55 6.96 7.14
CA PRO A 612 -6.90 7.91 8.19
C PRO A 612 -6.95 7.25 9.57
N GLN A 613 -6.72 8.03 10.63
CA GLN A 613 -6.62 7.56 12.01
C GLN A 613 -5.39 6.68 12.31
N THR A 614 -4.51 6.44 11.33
CA THR A 614 -3.30 5.63 11.48
C THR A 614 -2.02 6.40 11.14
N GLY A 615 -0.88 5.88 11.59
CA GLY A 615 0.47 6.37 11.23
C GLY A 615 0.89 6.15 9.78
N HIS A 616 0.16 5.36 8.99
CA HIS A 616 0.57 5.01 7.63
C HIS A 616 0.40 6.19 6.66
N VAL A 617 1.37 6.36 5.78
CA VAL A 617 1.36 7.33 4.68
C VAL A 617 1.82 6.64 3.40
N GLU A 618 1.08 6.86 2.32
CA GLU A 618 1.44 6.40 0.98
C GLU A 618 2.26 7.52 0.31
N GLY A 619 3.52 7.27 -0.02
CA GLY A 619 4.40 8.26 -0.64
C GLY A 619 4.34 8.20 -2.15
N VAL A 620 4.33 9.37 -2.81
CA VAL A 620 4.55 9.49 -4.25
C VAL A 620 5.78 10.35 -4.49
N ALA A 621 6.75 9.80 -5.21
CA ALA A 621 7.92 10.49 -5.72
C ALA A 621 7.91 10.51 -7.24
N VAL A 622 8.01 11.69 -7.83
CA VAL A 622 8.08 11.85 -9.28
C VAL A 622 9.49 12.26 -9.66
N LEU A 623 10.11 11.50 -10.56
CA LEU A 623 11.53 11.60 -10.89
C LEU A 623 11.73 11.79 -12.39
N ASN A 624 12.56 12.76 -12.77
CA ASN A 624 12.97 12.99 -14.16
C ASN A 624 14.38 12.50 -14.41
N ARG A 625 14.60 11.86 -15.55
CA ARG A 625 15.95 11.53 -15.98
C ARG A 625 16.75 12.82 -16.21
N VAL A 626 17.97 12.86 -15.70
CA VAL A 626 18.89 13.98 -15.96
C VAL A 626 19.60 13.71 -17.28
N ASP A 627 19.34 14.54 -18.28
CA ASP A 627 20.07 14.47 -19.55
C ASP A 627 21.43 15.17 -19.39
N TYR A 628 22.51 14.53 -19.84
CA TYR A 628 23.88 15.01 -19.64
C TYR A 628 24.32 16.12 -20.61
N ASP A 629 23.46 16.49 -21.57
CA ASP A 629 23.81 17.40 -22.68
C ASP A 629 23.29 18.83 -22.50
N ALA A 630 22.87 19.22 -21.29
CA ALA A 630 22.63 20.64 -21.01
C ALA A 630 23.98 21.38 -20.90
N PRO A 631 24.26 22.39 -21.73
CA PRO A 631 25.49 23.17 -21.60
C PRO A 631 25.52 23.82 -20.21
N PRO A 632 26.71 23.95 -19.57
CA PRO A 632 26.82 24.62 -18.28
C PRO A 632 26.25 26.05 -18.41
N PRO A 633 25.52 26.56 -17.40
CA PRO A 633 25.04 27.94 -17.43
C PRO A 633 26.24 28.86 -17.62
N HIS A 634 26.24 29.61 -18.73
CA HIS A 634 27.31 30.55 -19.05
C HIS A 634 27.51 31.50 -17.86
N THR A 635 28.64 31.36 -17.18
CA THR A 635 29.16 32.42 -16.34
C THR A 635 29.51 33.58 -17.26
N THR A 636 28.65 34.58 -17.33
CA THR A 636 29.02 35.90 -17.80
C THR A 636 30.11 36.41 -16.89
N THR A 637 31.37 36.21 -17.30
CA THR A 637 32.48 37.02 -16.82
C THR A 637 32.23 38.43 -17.32
N ASP A 638 31.63 39.23 -16.45
CA ASP A 638 31.57 40.67 -16.60
C ASP A 638 33.02 41.18 -16.57
N SER A 639 33.57 41.44 -17.74
CA SER A 639 34.83 42.16 -17.90
C SER A 639 34.48 43.64 -17.99
N GLY A 640 34.13 44.20 -16.85
CA GLY A 640 33.97 45.64 -16.66
C GLY A 640 35.29 46.26 -16.17
N THR A 641 35.96 46.93 -17.11
CA THR A 641 36.90 48.07 -16.99
C THR A 641 37.59 48.35 -15.66
#